data_AF-A0A3S3H791-F1
#
_entry.id   AF-A0A3S3H791-F1
#
_cell.length_a   1.000
_cell.length_b   1.000
_cell.length_c   1.000
_cell.angle_alpha   90.00
_cell.angle_beta   90.00
_cell.angle_gamma   90.00
#
_symmetry.space_group_name_H-M   'P 1'
#
loop_
_entity.id
_entity.type
_entity.pdbx_description
1 polymer ?
#
loop_
_entity_poly.entity_id
_entity_poly.type
_entity_poly.pdbx_seq_one_letter_code
_entity_poly.pdbx_strand_id
1 'polypeptide(L)'
;MFVQPVDYFLAVWFVLAGLSTAYVAWDQFRNNPEPVVMKWGFILVTLYMGPLGLLIYVLADKEPRPGEHEAFTKPLWKQGVGSTIHCVAGDATGIILAAAITAALGLPMWIDLIVEYVAGFAFGLFIFQSLFMKSMMGGTYWENVRKSFMPEFISMNFMMAGMAPIMSFLMMGSDMRAMEPTELLFWGVMSFGVIVGFIAAYPANVWMVARGLKHGLMTEREPECDKAREGRREHAHSGAKAGMVGHHAYARLDEHANPRHANPSGNPGPGHHGSGHGSFRGNGGGESRGSHGGHGMEPDATVPQLAAFGGVSVLALALGMIAPANWVNLTLSARDVGGAIMPPGMIMDRDTPAAAMLDMAAVHPRLITASHGLEVRGDRELEARMENGVKVFDLETSVIRWAILPDVKVDAYAINGQVPGPRLHIRQGDRVRINVTNRLPESTTLHWHGLILPNEMDGPAEITQEPIPPGGSYRYEFTAGQSGTYFYHSHDHVDRQQALGLYGALIIDPANPQDEIAADHDYVIQLQEWLMREGLTFPSMPMDGGQPNYFTINGRAYPSTDTIRMKVGETLKVRFIGTNNGFIHPMHIHGGPFEVVARDGETIPESARFLADTVNVGPGQRYDVVWQARRPGKWLIHCHIGHHTTNNNVEEKGGGGLMVVIDVQP
;
A
#
# COMPACT_ATOMS: atom_id res chain seq x y z
N MET A 1 5.05 -6.17 12.90
CA MET A 1 5.89 -4.95 12.84
C MET A 1 5.27 -4.03 11.80
N PHE A 2 5.01 -2.77 12.15
CA PHE A 2 4.55 -1.78 11.19
C PHE A 2 5.71 -1.41 10.25
N VAL A 3 5.43 -1.40 8.95
CA VAL A 3 6.38 -1.21 7.85
C VAL A 3 6.29 0.22 7.33
N GLN A 4 5.07 0.74 7.18
CA GLN A 4 4.78 2.07 6.64
C GLN A 4 3.89 2.91 7.58
N PRO A 5 3.85 4.25 7.43
CA PRO A 5 2.95 5.12 8.19
C PRO A 5 1.47 4.74 8.13
N VAL A 6 1.02 4.17 7.00
CA VAL A 6 -0.37 3.69 6.83
C VAL A 6 -0.73 2.60 7.84
N ASP A 7 0.22 1.74 8.24
CA ASP A 7 -0.04 0.66 9.19
C ASP A 7 -0.39 1.21 10.59
N TYR A 8 0.21 2.34 10.99
CA TYR A 8 -0.13 3.03 12.24
C TYR A 8 -1.52 3.65 12.18
N PHE A 9 -1.88 4.27 11.05
CA PHE A 9 -3.22 4.80 10.82
C PHE A 9 -4.27 3.68 10.89
N LEU A 10 -4.01 2.55 10.22
CA LEU A 10 -4.90 1.38 10.23
C LEU A 10 -5.03 0.76 11.62
N ALA A 11 -3.95 0.67 12.39
CA ALA A 11 -4.01 0.20 13.78
C ALA A 11 -4.96 1.08 14.64
N VAL A 12 -4.87 2.41 14.51
CA VAL A 12 -5.80 3.33 15.18
C VAL A 12 -7.23 3.17 14.64
N TRP A 13 -7.41 3.06 13.32
CA TRP A 13 -8.70 2.84 12.68
C TRP A 13 -9.39 1.58 13.21
N PHE A 14 -8.69 0.44 13.31
CA PHE A 14 -9.26 -0.81 13.80
C PHE A 14 -9.56 -0.80 15.30
N VAL A 15 -8.76 -0.11 16.12
CA VAL A 15 -9.11 0.14 17.54
C VAL A 15 -10.41 0.94 17.64
N LEU A 16 -10.54 2.02 16.85
CA LEU A 16 -11.77 2.82 16.81
C LEU A 16 -12.95 2.05 16.24
N ALA A 17 -12.76 1.17 15.25
CA ALA A 17 -13.78 0.30 14.69
C ALA A 17 -14.28 -0.73 15.72
N GLY A 18 -13.37 -1.33 16.48
CA GLY A 18 -13.71 -2.25 17.58
C GLY A 18 -14.52 -1.57 18.69
N LEU A 19 -14.09 -0.38 19.13
CA LEU A 19 -14.83 0.43 20.12
C LEU A 19 -16.21 0.87 19.59
N SER A 20 -16.27 1.28 18.33
CA SER A 20 -17.52 1.66 17.64
C SER A 20 -18.50 0.49 17.59
N THR A 21 -18.03 -0.69 17.18
CA THR A 21 -18.82 -1.92 17.07
C THR A 21 -19.32 -2.37 18.45
N ALA A 22 -18.48 -2.30 19.47
CA ALA A 22 -18.86 -2.64 20.84
C ALA A 22 -19.95 -1.70 21.40
N TYR A 23 -19.85 -0.39 21.12
CA TYR A 23 -20.90 0.56 21.48
C TYR A 23 -22.22 0.25 20.74
N VAL A 24 -22.17 0.06 19.42
CA VAL A 24 -23.38 -0.23 18.61
C VAL A 24 -24.04 -1.51 19.09
N ALA A 25 -23.28 -2.58 19.33
CA ALA A 25 -23.82 -3.83 19.85
C ALA A 25 -24.50 -3.67 21.22
N TRP A 26 -23.87 -2.93 22.15
CA TRP A 26 -24.45 -2.67 23.47
C TRP A 26 -25.75 -1.84 23.38
N ASP A 27 -25.76 -0.80 22.55
CA ASP A 27 -26.90 0.12 22.42
C ASP A 27 -28.09 -0.56 21.70
N GLN A 28 -27.81 -1.31 20.61
CA GLN A 28 -28.80 -2.08 19.86
C GLN A 28 -29.51 -3.12 20.74
N PHE A 29 -28.78 -3.92 21.53
CA PHE A 29 -29.40 -4.95 22.37
C PHE A 29 -30.04 -4.43 23.67
N ARG A 30 -29.79 -3.17 24.06
CA ARG A 30 -30.30 -2.61 25.32
C ARG A 30 -31.39 -1.57 25.16
N ASN A 31 -31.25 -0.65 24.20
CA ASN A 31 -32.04 0.57 24.11
C ASN A 31 -32.84 0.67 22.81
N ASN A 32 -32.39 0.03 21.73
CA ASN A 32 -32.97 0.23 20.40
C ASN A 32 -34.10 -0.78 20.10
N PRO A 33 -35.32 -0.34 19.74
CA PRO A 33 -36.46 -1.22 19.48
C PRO A 33 -36.48 -1.79 18.05
N GLU A 34 -35.33 -2.17 17.49
CA GLU A 34 -35.25 -2.82 16.17
C GLU A 34 -35.41 -4.35 16.23
N PRO A 35 -35.84 -4.99 15.12
CA PRO A 35 -35.74 -6.44 14.96
C PRO A 35 -34.29 -6.93 15.00
N VAL A 36 -34.05 -8.12 15.58
CA VAL A 36 -32.72 -8.73 15.79
C VAL A 36 -31.84 -8.75 14.52
N VAL A 37 -32.47 -8.88 13.35
CA VAL A 37 -31.84 -8.87 12.02
C VAL A 37 -31.11 -7.55 11.75
N MET A 38 -31.80 -6.43 11.98
CA MET A 38 -31.27 -5.10 11.73
C MET A 38 -30.18 -4.72 12.73
N LYS A 39 -30.32 -5.17 13.98
CA LYS A 39 -29.27 -5.08 15.01
C LYS A 39 -27.95 -5.69 14.53
N TRP A 40 -27.99 -6.91 14.00
CA TRP A 40 -26.80 -7.55 13.41
C TRP A 40 -26.31 -6.82 12.16
N GLY A 41 -27.21 -6.30 11.32
CA GLY A 41 -26.85 -5.44 10.18
C GLY A 41 -26.00 -4.24 10.59
N PHE A 42 -26.46 -3.46 11.57
CA PHE A 42 -25.71 -2.32 12.11
C PHE A 42 -24.39 -2.71 12.77
N ILE A 43 -24.35 -3.82 13.51
CA ILE A 43 -23.12 -4.32 14.14
C ILE A 43 -22.07 -4.69 13.07
N LEU A 44 -22.45 -5.45 12.05
CA LEU A 44 -21.54 -5.89 10.99
C LEU A 44 -21.09 -4.72 10.10
N VAL A 45 -22.00 -3.84 9.68
CA VAL A 45 -21.62 -2.66 8.90
C VAL A 45 -20.74 -1.70 9.72
N THR A 46 -20.93 -1.60 11.04
CA THR A 46 -20.01 -0.85 11.92
C THR A 46 -18.65 -1.53 12.06
N LEU A 47 -18.59 -2.86 12.05
CA LEU A 47 -17.33 -3.60 12.02
C LEU A 47 -16.55 -3.33 10.72
N TYR A 48 -17.23 -3.24 9.57
CA TYR A 48 -16.59 -2.99 8.28
C TYR A 48 -16.24 -1.51 8.04
N MET A 49 -17.12 -0.59 8.41
CA MET A 49 -16.97 0.86 8.15
C MET A 49 -16.38 1.64 9.35
N GLY A 50 -16.13 0.98 10.47
CA GLY A 50 -15.57 1.56 11.67
C GLY A 50 -16.40 2.75 12.23
N PRO A 51 -15.74 3.86 12.62
CA PRO A 51 -16.43 5.05 13.13
C PRO A 51 -17.50 5.65 12.20
N LEU A 52 -17.41 5.43 10.88
CA LEU A 52 -18.44 5.87 9.94
C LEU A 52 -19.73 5.08 10.11
N GLY A 53 -19.65 3.77 10.39
CA GLY A 53 -20.83 2.95 10.70
C GLY A 53 -21.52 3.37 11.99
N LEU A 54 -20.75 3.72 13.03
CA LEU A 54 -21.27 4.31 14.26
C LEU A 54 -21.97 5.65 14.01
N LEU A 55 -21.38 6.53 13.19
CA LEU A 55 -21.98 7.81 12.83
C LEU A 55 -23.32 7.59 12.09
N ILE A 56 -23.36 6.65 11.15
CA ILE A 56 -24.57 6.29 10.42
C ILE A 56 -25.64 5.72 11.37
N TYR A 57 -25.28 4.83 12.29
CA TYR A 57 -26.19 4.31 13.33
C TYR A 57 -26.81 5.44 14.16
N VAL A 58 -25.98 6.34 14.70
CA VAL A 58 -26.44 7.45 15.55
C VAL A 58 -27.36 8.44 14.79
N LEU A 59 -27.11 8.65 13.50
CA LEU A 59 -27.89 9.62 12.70
C LEU A 59 -29.15 9.02 12.09
N ALA A 60 -29.14 7.74 11.68
CA ALA A 60 -30.23 7.11 10.97
C ALA A 60 -31.21 6.39 11.90
N ASP A 61 -30.69 5.65 12.89
CA ASP A 61 -31.41 4.54 13.53
C ASP A 61 -31.57 4.74 15.04
N LYS A 62 -30.47 4.94 15.78
CA LYS A 62 -30.46 5.05 17.24
C LYS A 62 -31.64 5.87 17.79
N GLU A 63 -32.48 5.24 18.61
CA GLU A 63 -33.62 5.91 19.24
C GLU A 63 -33.18 7.17 20.04
N PRO A 64 -33.65 8.38 19.68
CA PRO A 64 -33.22 9.62 20.36
C PRO A 64 -33.77 9.75 21.78
N ARG A 65 -34.99 9.24 22.01
CA ARG A 65 -35.71 9.19 23.28
C ARG A 65 -36.67 7.99 23.28
N PRO A 66 -36.90 7.35 24.43
CA PRO A 66 -37.78 6.20 24.53
C PRO A 66 -39.16 6.47 23.92
N GLY A 67 -39.49 5.71 22.87
CA GLY A 67 -40.75 5.78 22.16
C GLY A 67 -40.79 6.67 20.91
N GLU A 68 -39.70 7.35 20.54
CA GLU A 68 -39.61 8.22 19.35
C GLU A 68 -39.03 7.52 18.09
N HIS A 69 -38.60 6.25 18.17
CA HIS A 69 -37.90 5.53 17.08
C HIS A 69 -38.62 5.53 15.72
N GLU A 70 -39.92 5.20 15.65
CA GLU A 70 -40.71 5.17 14.41
C GLU A 70 -40.76 6.55 13.74
N ALA A 71 -40.87 7.62 14.53
CA ALA A 71 -40.90 8.99 14.04
C ALA A 71 -39.51 9.42 13.55
N PHE A 72 -38.45 9.02 14.27
CA PHE A 72 -37.06 9.31 13.93
C PHE A 72 -36.60 8.61 12.64
N THR A 73 -37.01 7.36 12.42
CA THR A 73 -36.60 6.52 11.28
C THR A 73 -37.45 6.72 10.02
N LYS A 74 -38.62 7.35 10.13
CA LYS A 74 -39.57 7.62 9.02
C LYS A 74 -38.99 8.32 7.76
N PRO A 75 -38.04 9.27 7.83
CA PRO A 75 -37.50 9.93 6.65
C PRO A 75 -36.91 8.96 5.61
N LEU A 76 -37.25 9.14 4.33
CA LEU A 76 -36.88 8.22 3.25
C LEU A 76 -35.36 7.95 3.15
N TRP A 77 -34.51 8.95 3.44
CA TRP A 77 -33.06 8.78 3.43
C TRP A 77 -32.57 7.78 4.49
N LYS A 78 -33.23 7.74 5.66
CA LYS A 78 -32.93 6.79 6.75
C LYS A 78 -33.46 5.39 6.45
N GLN A 79 -34.65 5.32 5.86
CA GLN A 79 -35.20 4.07 5.34
C GLN A 79 -34.27 3.48 4.26
N GLY A 80 -33.73 4.32 3.38
CA GLY A 80 -32.67 3.95 2.45
C GLY A 80 -31.41 3.44 3.15
N VAL A 81 -30.92 4.12 4.20
CA VAL A 81 -29.78 3.66 5.00
C VAL A 81 -30.03 2.27 5.58
N GLY A 82 -31.18 2.03 6.21
CA GLY A 82 -31.55 0.71 6.75
C GLY A 82 -31.54 -0.37 5.66
N SER A 83 -32.15 -0.07 4.51
CA SER A 83 -32.12 -0.98 3.36
C SER A 83 -30.70 -1.27 2.87
N THR A 84 -29.82 -0.27 2.77
CA THR A 84 -28.42 -0.48 2.36
C THR A 84 -27.65 -1.30 3.40
N ILE A 85 -27.84 -1.01 4.69
CA ILE A 85 -27.18 -1.73 5.79
C ILE A 85 -27.55 -3.21 5.79
N HIS A 86 -28.83 -3.54 5.58
CA HIS A 86 -29.27 -4.93 5.55
C HIS A 86 -28.58 -5.76 4.45
N CYS A 87 -28.38 -5.15 3.27
CA CYS A 87 -27.75 -5.82 2.12
C CYS A 87 -26.23 -5.87 2.28
N VAL A 88 -25.59 -4.72 2.54
CA VAL A 88 -24.13 -4.61 2.67
C VAL A 88 -23.60 -5.47 3.83
N ALA A 89 -24.37 -5.66 4.92
CA ALA A 89 -23.99 -6.60 5.97
C ALA A 89 -23.78 -8.03 5.44
N GLY A 90 -24.69 -8.53 4.59
CA GLY A 90 -24.59 -9.85 3.98
C GLY A 90 -23.56 -9.91 2.86
N ASP A 91 -23.70 -9.04 1.87
CA ASP A 91 -22.83 -9.00 0.69
C ASP A 91 -21.35 -8.84 1.09
N ALA A 92 -21.03 -7.89 1.98
CA ALA A 92 -19.66 -7.67 2.45
C ALA A 92 -19.11 -8.84 3.27
N THR A 93 -19.95 -9.55 4.07
CA THR A 93 -19.50 -10.74 4.78
C THR A 93 -19.03 -11.81 3.79
N GLY A 94 -19.83 -12.07 2.75
CA GLY A 94 -19.51 -13.07 1.72
C GLY A 94 -18.28 -12.70 0.90
N ILE A 95 -18.16 -11.43 0.49
CA ILE A 95 -16.98 -10.90 -0.22
C ILE A 95 -15.72 -11.01 0.63
N ILE A 96 -15.73 -10.51 1.87
CA ILE A 96 -14.54 -10.49 2.74
C ILE A 96 -14.06 -11.91 3.06
N LEU A 97 -14.99 -12.84 3.33
CA LEU A 97 -14.65 -14.24 3.57
C LEU A 97 -14.09 -14.92 2.32
N ALA A 98 -14.67 -14.65 1.15
CA ALA A 98 -14.17 -15.17 -0.13
C ALA A 98 -12.77 -14.64 -0.44
N ALA A 99 -12.56 -13.32 -0.42
CA ALA A 99 -11.27 -12.67 -0.66
C ALA A 99 -10.15 -13.26 0.22
N ALA A 100 -10.43 -13.44 1.52
CA ALA A 100 -9.46 -14.03 2.44
C ALA A 100 -9.13 -15.50 2.10
N ILE A 101 -10.09 -16.27 1.59
CA ILE A 101 -9.89 -17.66 1.17
C ILE A 101 -9.15 -17.73 -0.18
N THR A 102 -9.54 -16.93 -1.17
CA THR A 102 -8.95 -16.96 -2.53
C THR A 102 -7.51 -16.45 -2.53
N ALA A 103 -7.23 -15.38 -1.79
CA ALA A 103 -5.88 -14.89 -1.57
C ALA A 103 -5.00 -15.94 -0.84
N ALA A 104 -5.53 -16.60 0.20
CA ALA A 104 -4.82 -17.70 0.88
C ALA A 104 -4.59 -18.92 -0.04
N LEU A 105 -5.47 -19.18 -1.00
CA LEU A 105 -5.32 -20.19 -2.04
C LEU A 105 -4.37 -19.76 -3.18
N GLY A 106 -4.01 -18.48 -3.26
CA GLY A 106 -3.15 -17.92 -4.31
C GLY A 106 -3.82 -17.95 -5.68
N LEU A 107 -5.09 -17.58 -5.74
CA LEU A 107 -5.81 -17.45 -7.01
C LEU A 107 -5.53 -16.08 -7.67
N PRO A 108 -5.58 -15.99 -9.02
CA PRO A 108 -5.51 -14.73 -9.75
C PRO A 108 -6.65 -13.77 -9.40
N MET A 109 -6.35 -12.46 -9.29
CA MET A 109 -7.34 -11.44 -8.88
C MET A 109 -8.63 -11.44 -9.73
N TRP A 110 -8.56 -11.72 -11.04
CA TRP A 110 -9.76 -11.81 -11.87
C TRP A 110 -10.70 -12.95 -11.48
N ILE A 111 -10.18 -14.05 -10.92
CA ILE A 111 -10.97 -15.15 -10.36
C ILE A 111 -11.52 -14.71 -9.00
N ASP A 112 -10.70 -14.09 -8.16
CA ASP A 112 -11.08 -13.60 -6.83
C ASP A 112 -12.30 -12.69 -6.92
N LEU A 113 -12.28 -11.66 -7.77
CA LEU A 113 -13.42 -10.76 -7.98
C LEU A 113 -14.72 -11.49 -8.40
N ILE A 114 -14.61 -12.57 -9.19
CA ILE A 114 -15.78 -13.39 -9.59
C ILE A 114 -16.28 -14.24 -8.40
N VAL A 115 -15.37 -14.87 -7.66
CA VAL A 115 -15.70 -15.70 -6.49
C VAL A 115 -16.28 -14.84 -5.37
N GLU A 116 -15.70 -13.67 -5.09
CA GLU A 116 -16.20 -12.64 -4.19
C GLU A 116 -17.60 -12.18 -4.57
N TYR A 117 -17.84 -11.84 -5.84
CA TYR A 117 -19.16 -11.45 -6.31
C TYR A 117 -20.20 -12.57 -6.06
N VAL A 118 -19.88 -13.81 -6.42
CA VAL A 118 -20.78 -14.96 -6.25
C VAL A 118 -21.02 -15.27 -4.78
N ALA A 119 -19.97 -15.25 -3.95
CA ALA A 119 -20.05 -15.53 -2.53
C ALA A 119 -20.81 -14.43 -1.77
N GLY A 120 -20.53 -13.16 -2.06
CA GLY A 120 -21.28 -12.00 -1.55
C GLY A 120 -22.76 -12.14 -1.84
N PHE A 121 -23.12 -12.27 -3.13
CA PHE A 121 -24.52 -12.37 -3.55
C PHE A 121 -25.24 -13.58 -2.96
N ALA A 122 -24.57 -14.74 -2.88
CA ALA A 122 -25.13 -15.93 -2.26
C ALA A 122 -25.35 -15.74 -0.74
N PHE A 123 -24.41 -15.12 -0.04
CA PHE A 123 -24.49 -14.87 1.39
C PHE A 123 -25.55 -13.80 1.73
N GLY A 124 -25.58 -12.71 0.97
CA GLY A 124 -26.65 -11.69 0.96
C GLY A 124 -28.01 -12.34 0.78
N LEU A 125 -28.25 -13.01 -0.35
CA LEU A 125 -29.55 -13.59 -0.70
C LEU A 125 -30.01 -14.72 0.23
N PHE A 126 -29.16 -15.74 0.48
CA PHE A 126 -29.57 -16.96 1.18
C PHE A 126 -29.48 -16.87 2.70
N ILE A 127 -28.56 -16.07 3.24
CA ILE A 127 -28.41 -15.91 4.69
C ILE A 127 -29.02 -14.60 5.15
N PHE A 128 -28.68 -13.46 4.55
CA PHE A 128 -29.12 -12.16 5.07
C PHE A 128 -30.56 -11.80 4.71
N GLN A 129 -30.97 -11.90 3.45
CA GLN A 129 -32.35 -11.64 3.03
C GLN A 129 -33.27 -12.79 3.46
N SER A 130 -33.12 -13.98 2.85
CA SER A 130 -34.20 -14.98 2.88
C SER A 130 -34.36 -15.76 4.18
N LEU A 131 -33.29 -15.99 4.95
CA LEU A 131 -33.38 -16.63 6.27
C LEU A 131 -34.04 -15.71 7.30
N PHE A 132 -33.65 -14.43 7.31
CA PHE A 132 -34.09 -13.47 8.32
C PHE A 132 -35.40 -12.77 7.99
N MET A 133 -35.76 -12.58 6.72
CA MET A 133 -37.11 -12.12 6.33
C MET A 133 -38.22 -13.13 6.67
N LYS A 134 -37.87 -14.37 7.05
CA LYS A 134 -38.82 -15.44 7.41
C LYS A 134 -39.70 -15.06 8.63
N SER A 135 -39.17 -14.32 9.60
CA SER A 135 -39.94 -13.82 10.74
C SER A 135 -40.76 -12.56 10.42
N MET A 136 -40.43 -11.85 9.32
CA MET A 136 -41.00 -10.53 9.01
C MET A 136 -42.14 -10.56 7.99
N MET A 137 -41.99 -11.31 6.88
CA MET A 137 -42.98 -11.31 5.79
C MET A 137 -43.98 -12.48 5.85
N GLY A 138 -43.67 -13.53 6.60
CA GLY A 138 -44.37 -14.82 6.51
C GLY A 138 -44.17 -15.54 5.17
N GLY A 139 -44.66 -16.77 5.08
CA GLY A 139 -44.50 -17.64 3.89
C GLY A 139 -43.30 -18.56 3.97
N THR A 140 -42.98 -19.21 2.85
CA THR A 140 -41.86 -20.16 2.74
C THR A 140 -40.54 -19.47 2.42
N TYR A 141 -39.42 -20.07 2.83
CA TYR A 141 -38.07 -19.58 2.53
C TYR A 141 -37.86 -19.29 1.04
N TRP A 142 -38.34 -20.19 0.16
CA TRP A 142 -38.21 -20.05 -1.30
C TRP A 142 -39.07 -18.93 -1.91
N GLU A 143 -40.19 -18.57 -1.28
CA GLU A 143 -40.97 -17.39 -1.70
C GLU A 143 -40.23 -16.10 -1.33
N ASN A 144 -39.55 -16.06 -0.18
CA ASN A 144 -38.71 -14.93 0.21
C ASN A 144 -37.51 -14.78 -0.74
N VAL A 145 -36.76 -15.86 -1.03
CA VAL A 145 -35.67 -15.86 -2.03
C VAL A 145 -36.15 -15.27 -3.37
N ARG A 146 -37.31 -15.69 -3.88
CA ARG A 146 -37.85 -15.19 -5.16
C ARG A 146 -38.22 -13.71 -5.13
N LYS A 147 -38.72 -13.20 -4.01
CA LYS A 147 -39.10 -11.79 -3.84
C LYS A 147 -37.87 -10.88 -3.67
N SER A 148 -36.86 -11.32 -2.91
CA SER A 148 -35.64 -10.53 -2.65
C SER A 148 -34.58 -10.61 -3.76
N PHE A 149 -34.63 -11.61 -4.65
CA PHE A 149 -33.63 -11.80 -5.71
C PHE A 149 -33.34 -10.54 -6.54
N MET A 150 -34.36 -9.92 -7.14
CA MET A 150 -34.15 -8.77 -8.04
C MET A 150 -33.70 -7.50 -7.28
N PRO A 151 -34.31 -7.13 -6.13
CA PRO A 151 -33.80 -6.02 -5.33
C PRO A 151 -32.37 -6.24 -4.78
N GLU A 152 -32.00 -7.48 -4.47
CA GLU A 152 -30.63 -7.78 -4.02
C GLU A 152 -29.63 -7.73 -5.17
N PHE A 153 -29.95 -8.34 -6.31
CA PHE A 153 -29.11 -8.30 -7.50
C PHE A 153 -28.79 -6.85 -7.92
N ILE A 154 -29.78 -5.97 -7.90
CA ILE A 154 -29.58 -4.54 -8.20
C ILE A 154 -28.66 -3.86 -7.17
N SER A 155 -28.83 -4.14 -5.86
CA SER A 155 -27.99 -3.56 -4.80
C SER A 155 -26.54 -4.04 -4.89
N MET A 156 -26.34 -5.34 -5.01
CA MET A 156 -25.04 -6.00 -5.10
C MET A 156 -24.26 -5.54 -6.35
N ASN A 157 -24.94 -5.39 -7.49
CA ASN A 157 -24.35 -4.82 -8.71
C ASN A 157 -23.76 -3.42 -8.47
N PHE A 158 -24.50 -2.52 -7.82
CA PHE A 158 -23.99 -1.17 -7.51
C PHE A 158 -22.91 -1.18 -6.42
N MET A 159 -23.00 -2.08 -5.44
CA MET A 159 -21.95 -2.25 -4.42
C MET A 159 -20.63 -2.66 -5.07
N MET A 160 -20.64 -3.74 -5.86
CA MET A 160 -19.43 -4.25 -6.52
C MET A 160 -18.91 -3.32 -7.62
N ALA A 161 -19.79 -2.57 -8.30
CA ALA A 161 -19.39 -1.51 -9.22
C ALA A 161 -18.52 -0.42 -8.55
N GLY A 162 -18.77 -0.12 -7.26
CA GLY A 162 -17.95 0.81 -6.47
C GLY A 162 -16.75 0.15 -5.79
N MET A 163 -16.92 -1.06 -5.26
CA MET A 163 -15.91 -1.75 -4.45
C MET A 163 -14.78 -2.37 -5.29
N ALA A 164 -15.10 -3.07 -6.39
CA ALA A 164 -14.12 -3.80 -7.17
C ALA A 164 -12.99 -2.93 -7.75
N PRO A 165 -13.25 -1.74 -8.34
CA PRO A 165 -12.18 -0.86 -8.80
C PRO A 165 -11.24 -0.43 -7.69
N ILE A 166 -11.78 -0.04 -6.53
CA ILE A 166 -11.01 0.42 -5.38
C ILE A 166 -10.11 -0.70 -4.83
N MET A 167 -10.64 -1.92 -4.73
CA MET A 167 -9.85 -3.08 -4.37
C MET A 167 -8.73 -3.32 -5.38
N SER A 168 -9.05 -3.47 -6.68
CA SER A 168 -8.04 -3.75 -7.70
C SER A 168 -6.92 -2.71 -7.75
N PHE A 169 -7.24 -1.42 -7.67
CA PHE A 169 -6.22 -0.35 -7.70
C PHE A 169 -5.37 -0.25 -6.43
N LEU A 170 -5.91 -0.58 -5.25
CA LEU A 170 -5.14 -0.55 -4.01
C LEU A 170 -4.37 -1.85 -3.77
N MET A 171 -4.91 -2.99 -4.21
CA MET A 171 -4.29 -4.31 -4.12
C MET A 171 -3.17 -4.50 -5.15
N MET A 172 -3.38 -4.11 -6.41
CA MET A 172 -2.32 -4.04 -7.44
C MET A 172 -1.64 -2.65 -7.48
N GLY A 173 -1.71 -1.90 -6.38
CA GLY A 173 -1.13 -0.56 -6.27
C GLY A 173 0.36 -0.57 -5.92
N SER A 174 0.82 0.47 -5.23
CA SER A 174 2.22 0.58 -4.79
C SER A 174 2.57 -0.27 -3.56
N ASP A 175 1.61 -0.92 -2.89
CA ASP A 175 1.86 -1.77 -1.72
C ASP A 175 0.97 -3.02 -1.74
N MET A 176 1.51 -4.11 -2.27
CA MET A 176 0.81 -5.36 -2.52
C MET A 176 0.67 -6.23 -1.25
N ARG A 177 1.15 -5.75 -0.09
CA ARG A 177 0.69 -6.26 1.21
C ARG A 177 -0.83 -6.12 1.37
N ALA A 178 -1.45 -5.22 0.60
CA ALA A 178 -2.90 -5.14 0.44
C ALA A 178 -3.56 -6.44 -0.09
N MET A 179 -2.81 -7.34 -0.72
CA MET A 179 -3.31 -8.64 -1.20
C MET A 179 -3.20 -9.77 -0.16
N GLU A 180 -2.48 -9.57 0.95
CA GLU A 180 -2.22 -10.62 1.93
C GLU A 180 -3.16 -10.54 3.15
N PRO A 181 -4.03 -11.53 3.41
CA PRO A 181 -4.96 -11.50 4.56
C PRO A 181 -4.27 -11.47 5.93
N THR A 182 -2.96 -11.76 5.99
CA THR A 182 -2.10 -11.63 7.17
C THR A 182 -1.72 -10.19 7.51
N GLU A 183 -1.87 -9.26 6.57
CA GLU A 183 -1.49 -7.86 6.71
C GLU A 183 -2.68 -6.97 7.07
N LEU A 184 -2.46 -5.95 7.91
CA LEU A 184 -3.50 -4.97 8.26
C LEU A 184 -3.97 -4.17 7.02
N LEU A 185 -3.10 -4.03 6.01
CA LEU A 185 -3.40 -3.27 4.80
C LEU A 185 -4.51 -3.93 3.98
N PHE A 186 -4.52 -5.27 3.85
CA PHE A 186 -5.63 -6.01 3.22
C PHE A 186 -6.97 -5.65 3.86
N TRP A 187 -7.08 -5.77 5.18
CA TRP A 187 -8.31 -5.44 5.90
C TRP A 187 -8.68 -3.95 5.77
N GLY A 188 -7.68 -3.06 5.66
CA GLY A 188 -7.88 -1.63 5.42
C GLY A 188 -8.49 -1.36 4.04
N VAL A 189 -7.98 -2.02 3.01
CA VAL A 189 -8.52 -1.94 1.64
C VAL A 189 -9.92 -2.55 1.57
N MET A 190 -10.17 -3.69 2.24
CA MET A 190 -11.53 -4.25 2.32
C MET A 190 -12.51 -3.31 3.03
N SER A 191 -12.12 -2.71 4.16
CA SER A 191 -12.91 -1.71 4.88
C SER A 191 -13.26 -0.52 4.00
N PHE A 192 -12.28 0.02 3.26
CA PHE A 192 -12.48 1.14 2.35
C PHE A 192 -13.32 0.77 1.11
N GLY A 193 -13.11 -0.41 0.54
CA GLY A 193 -13.91 -0.97 -0.55
C GLY A 193 -15.39 -1.09 -0.17
N VAL A 194 -15.69 -1.60 1.02
CA VAL A 194 -17.06 -1.68 1.56
C VAL A 194 -17.67 -0.28 1.75
N ILE A 195 -16.91 0.71 2.21
CA ILE A 195 -17.39 2.10 2.33
C ILE A 195 -17.78 2.67 0.96
N VAL A 196 -16.95 2.48 -0.08
CA VAL A 196 -17.26 2.97 -1.43
C VAL A 196 -18.42 2.19 -2.05
N GLY A 197 -18.47 0.86 -1.85
CA GLY A 197 -19.60 0.03 -2.28
C GLY A 197 -20.93 0.43 -1.60
N PHE A 198 -20.91 0.76 -0.31
CA PHE A 198 -22.08 1.29 0.41
C PHE A 198 -22.57 2.60 -0.23
N ILE A 199 -21.65 3.54 -0.50
CA ILE A 199 -21.97 4.83 -1.13
C ILE A 199 -22.56 4.63 -2.53
N ALA A 200 -22.02 3.71 -3.32
CA ALA A 200 -22.51 3.40 -4.66
C ALA A 200 -23.89 2.71 -4.64
N ALA A 201 -24.13 1.78 -3.70
CA ALA A 201 -25.41 1.08 -3.55
C ALA A 201 -26.51 1.93 -2.88
N TYR A 202 -26.16 2.96 -2.11
CA TYR A 202 -27.12 3.74 -1.33
C TYR A 202 -28.24 4.41 -2.16
N PRO A 203 -27.97 5.16 -3.25
CA PRO A 203 -29.02 5.76 -4.08
C PRO A 203 -29.98 4.73 -4.68
N ALA A 204 -29.48 3.54 -5.02
CA ALA A 204 -30.30 2.46 -5.55
C ALA A 204 -31.26 1.89 -4.50
N ASN A 205 -30.78 1.68 -3.27
CA ASN A 205 -31.63 1.23 -2.17
C ASN A 205 -32.66 2.29 -1.75
N VAL A 206 -32.30 3.59 -1.74
CA VAL A 206 -33.28 4.69 -1.55
C VAL A 206 -34.40 4.63 -2.59
N TRP A 207 -34.07 4.41 -3.87
CA TRP A 207 -35.07 4.30 -4.94
C TRP A 207 -35.95 3.05 -4.79
N MET A 208 -35.36 1.90 -4.44
CA MET A 208 -36.10 0.65 -4.23
C MET A 208 -37.07 0.74 -3.04
N VAL A 209 -36.65 1.36 -1.93
CA VAL A 209 -37.52 1.67 -0.78
C VAL A 209 -38.65 2.61 -1.18
N ALA A 210 -38.36 3.67 -1.95
CA ALA A 210 -39.36 4.62 -2.44
C ALA A 210 -40.42 4.00 -3.36
N ARG A 211 -40.18 2.79 -3.89
CA ARG A 211 -41.09 2.02 -4.75
C ARG A 211 -41.70 0.77 -4.09
N GLY A 212 -41.46 0.57 -2.80
CA GLY A 212 -41.96 -0.62 -2.08
C GLY A 212 -41.31 -1.93 -2.51
N LEU A 213 -40.11 -1.88 -3.12
CA LEU A 213 -39.32 -3.05 -3.51
C LEU A 213 -38.41 -3.57 -2.39
N LYS A 214 -38.08 -2.72 -1.41
CA LYS A 214 -37.36 -3.05 -0.17
C LYS A 214 -38.00 -2.32 1.01
N HIS A 215 -37.82 -2.86 2.22
CA HIS A 215 -38.10 -2.14 3.46
C HIS A 215 -36.82 -1.43 3.95
N GLY A 216 -37.00 -0.38 4.75
CA GLY A 216 -35.91 0.26 5.49
C GLY A 216 -35.86 -0.18 6.94
N LEU A 217 -35.61 0.78 7.83
CA LEU A 217 -35.61 0.64 9.28
C LEU A 217 -37.04 0.37 9.81
N MET A 218 -37.17 -0.54 10.76
CA MET A 218 -38.46 -0.97 11.31
C MET A 218 -38.42 -1.02 12.83
N THR A 219 -39.58 -0.93 13.48
CA THR A 219 -39.67 -0.98 14.95
C THR A 219 -40.44 -2.22 15.39
N GLU A 220 -39.84 -3.00 16.28
CA GLU A 220 -40.43 -4.16 16.94
C GLU A 220 -40.52 -3.87 18.44
N ARG A 221 -41.75 -3.70 18.93
CA ARG A 221 -42.05 -3.54 20.35
C ARG A 221 -42.83 -4.77 20.81
N GLU A 222 -42.51 -5.31 21.98
CA GLU A 222 -43.39 -6.28 22.62
C GLU A 222 -44.78 -5.64 22.85
N PRO A 223 -45.88 -6.37 22.63
CA PRO A 223 -47.21 -5.84 22.92
C PRO A 223 -47.32 -5.53 24.41
N GLU A 224 -47.71 -4.30 24.76
CA GLU A 224 -48.06 -3.96 26.14
C GLU A 224 -49.14 -4.93 26.64
N CYS A 225 -48.73 -5.84 27.52
CA CYS A 225 -49.62 -6.80 28.14
C CYS A 225 -50.72 -6.04 28.90
N ASP A 226 -51.99 -6.45 28.72
CA ASP A 226 -53.24 -5.77 29.08
C ASP A 226 -53.49 -5.59 30.61
N LYS A 227 -52.44 -5.36 31.40
CA LYS A 227 -52.43 -5.23 32.86
C LYS A 227 -53.04 -3.92 33.38
N ALA A 228 -53.48 -3.03 32.49
CA ALA A 228 -54.16 -1.78 32.84
C ALA A 228 -55.71 -1.89 32.84
N ARG A 229 -56.28 -3.03 32.43
CA ARG A 229 -57.74 -3.18 32.20
C ARG A 229 -58.51 -4.07 33.18
N GLU A 230 -57.83 -4.88 34.00
CA GLU A 230 -58.50 -5.63 35.08
C GLU A 230 -58.44 -4.94 36.45
N GLY A 231 -57.47 -4.05 36.70
CA GLY A 231 -57.33 -3.31 37.97
C GLY A 231 -58.32 -2.16 38.20
N ARG A 232 -59.44 -2.08 37.46
CA ARG A 232 -60.36 -0.92 37.47
C ARG A 232 -61.85 -1.28 37.54
N ARG A 233 -62.19 -2.42 38.16
CA ARG A 233 -63.58 -2.82 38.48
C ARG A 233 -63.86 -3.13 39.95
N GLU A 234 -62.85 -3.13 40.81
CA GLU A 234 -63.02 -3.12 42.27
C GLU A 234 -62.60 -1.73 42.81
N HIS A 235 -63.25 -1.28 43.89
CA HIS A 235 -63.22 0.10 44.43
C HIS A 235 -64.01 1.17 43.66
N ALA A 236 -65.31 0.92 43.47
CA ALA A 236 -66.32 1.95 43.22
C ALA A 236 -67.40 1.99 44.32
N HIS A 237 -67.01 1.98 45.61
CA HIS A 237 -67.93 2.24 46.71
C HIS A 237 -67.30 3.04 47.87
N SER A 238 -68.05 4.06 48.30
CA SER A 238 -67.85 5.00 49.43
C SER A 238 -67.07 6.30 49.14
N GLY A 239 -67.48 7.39 49.79
CA GLY A 239 -66.68 8.62 49.86
C GLY A 239 -67.26 9.91 49.26
N ALA A 240 -68.57 10.18 49.36
CA ALA A 240 -69.08 11.55 49.13
C ALA A 240 -69.08 12.36 50.44
N LYS A 241 -68.27 13.43 50.54
CA LYS A 241 -68.60 14.65 51.33
C LYS A 241 -67.65 15.83 51.04
N ALA A 242 -68.23 17.02 51.15
CA ALA A 242 -67.72 18.32 50.72
C ALA A 242 -66.53 18.90 51.51
N GLY A 243 -65.83 19.85 50.88
CA GLY A 243 -64.91 20.82 51.49
C GLY A 243 -64.68 21.99 50.52
N MET A 244 -64.84 23.24 50.97
CA MET A 244 -64.83 24.47 50.17
C MET A 244 -63.75 25.45 50.69
N VAL A 245 -63.51 26.57 49.99
CA VAL A 245 -62.51 27.67 50.27
C VAL A 245 -61.10 27.33 49.76
N GLY A 246 -60.29 28.17 49.08
CA GLY A 246 -60.33 29.56 48.58
C GLY A 246 -58.94 29.89 47.96
N HIS A 247 -58.55 31.09 47.50
CA HIS A 247 -59.23 32.35 47.18
C HIS A 247 -58.24 33.26 46.36
N HIS A 248 -58.71 34.07 45.38
CA HIS A 248 -57.93 35.09 44.62
C HIS A 248 -56.77 34.61 43.69
N ALA A 249 -56.22 35.42 42.77
CA ALA A 249 -56.73 36.44 41.84
C ALA A 249 -55.55 36.96 40.98
N TYR A 250 -55.75 37.26 39.69
CA TYR A 250 -55.43 38.55 39.05
C TYR A 250 -55.64 38.49 37.53
N ALA A 251 -56.15 39.58 36.96
CA ALA A 251 -56.41 39.74 35.53
C ALA A 251 -55.54 40.84 34.91
N ARG A 252 -55.30 40.72 33.59
CA ARG A 252 -55.00 41.75 32.58
C ARG A 252 -55.33 41.09 31.23
N LEU A 253 -56.20 41.58 30.34
CA LEU A 253 -56.45 42.93 29.82
C LEU A 253 -55.19 43.51 29.12
N ASP A 254 -55.21 43.95 27.86
CA ASP A 254 -56.33 44.09 26.90
C ASP A 254 -55.83 44.37 25.46
N GLU A 255 -56.71 44.18 24.45
CA GLU A 255 -56.87 45.00 23.22
C GLU A 255 -55.72 45.12 22.16
N HIS A 256 -55.89 45.47 20.87
CA HIS A 256 -56.99 45.82 19.94
C HIS A 256 -56.51 45.49 18.48
N ALA A 257 -57.27 44.90 17.54
CA ALA A 257 -58.37 45.44 16.70
C ALA A 257 -58.00 46.10 15.32
N ASN A 258 -57.84 45.26 14.28
CA ASN A 258 -58.56 45.30 12.97
C ASN A 258 -58.27 46.47 11.94
N PRO A 259 -58.95 46.63 10.76
CA PRO A 259 -58.28 46.57 9.44
C PRO A 259 -58.64 47.74 8.46
N ARG A 260 -58.36 47.61 7.13
CA ARG A 260 -59.31 47.81 5.97
C ARG A 260 -58.65 48.02 4.57
N HIS A 261 -59.34 47.51 3.53
CA HIS A 261 -59.61 47.98 2.13
C HIS A 261 -58.62 48.88 1.31
N ALA A 262 -58.66 48.99 -0.04
CA ALA A 262 -59.07 48.14 -1.19
C ALA A 262 -58.90 48.88 -2.56
N ASN A 263 -58.27 48.25 -3.58
CA ASN A 263 -58.51 48.34 -5.07
C ASN A 263 -58.54 49.75 -5.78
N PRO A 264 -58.77 49.92 -7.13
CA PRO A 264 -58.82 48.98 -8.29
C PRO A 264 -58.17 49.43 -9.65
N SER A 265 -58.28 48.54 -10.67
CA SER A 265 -58.61 48.77 -12.12
C SER A 265 -57.53 48.91 -13.23
N GLY A 266 -57.75 48.28 -14.41
CA GLY A 266 -57.01 48.57 -15.67
C GLY A 266 -56.87 47.50 -16.82
N ASN A 267 -57.97 46.96 -17.39
CA ASN A 267 -58.25 46.42 -18.78
C ASN A 267 -57.18 46.36 -19.94
N PRO A 268 -57.41 45.69 -21.13
CA PRO A 268 -58.03 44.38 -21.48
C PRO A 268 -57.45 43.58 -22.70
N GLY A 269 -57.58 42.23 -22.70
CA GLY A 269 -57.83 41.26 -23.83
C GLY A 269 -57.08 41.32 -25.19
N PRO A 270 -57.40 40.45 -26.19
CA PRO A 270 -58.11 39.14 -26.21
C PRO A 270 -57.11 37.95 -26.47
N GLY A 271 -57.45 36.67 -26.75
CA GLY A 271 -58.71 35.90 -26.73
C GLY A 271 -58.95 35.03 -27.99
N HIS A 272 -58.99 33.68 -27.90
CA HIS A 272 -59.42 32.75 -28.98
C HIS A 272 -60.03 31.41 -28.46
N HIS A 273 -60.96 30.86 -29.24
CA HIS A 273 -61.82 29.66 -29.05
C HIS A 273 -61.06 28.30 -28.84
N GLY A 274 -61.66 27.19 -28.37
CA GLY A 274 -63.01 26.93 -27.85
C GLY A 274 -63.70 25.65 -28.40
N SER A 275 -63.71 24.54 -27.65
CA SER A 275 -64.59 23.33 -27.72
C SER A 275 -64.07 22.26 -26.73
N GLY A 276 -64.83 21.31 -26.15
CA GLY A 276 -66.27 21.03 -26.13
C GLY A 276 -66.52 19.57 -25.67
N HIS A 277 -67.52 19.33 -24.80
CA HIS A 277 -67.92 18.03 -24.19
C HIS A 277 -66.95 17.44 -23.13
N GLY A 278 -67.37 16.92 -21.96
CA GLY A 278 -68.68 16.98 -21.30
C GLY A 278 -69.40 15.63 -21.13
N SER A 279 -69.19 14.95 -19.99
CA SER A 279 -70.20 14.05 -19.41
C SER A 279 -70.06 13.98 -17.87
N PHE A 280 -71.21 13.96 -17.19
CA PHE A 280 -71.35 13.98 -15.73
C PHE A 280 -71.85 12.60 -15.27
N ARG A 281 -71.34 12.08 -14.14
CA ARG A 281 -72.11 11.21 -13.24
C ARG A 281 -71.43 11.12 -11.88
N GLY A 282 -72.21 11.33 -10.81
CA GLY A 282 -71.75 11.24 -9.44
C GLY A 282 -72.57 10.24 -8.63
N ASN A 283 -71.88 9.59 -7.69
CA ASN A 283 -72.34 9.04 -6.41
C ASN A 283 -71.05 8.60 -5.69
N GLY A 284 -70.86 8.74 -4.37
CA GLY A 284 -71.87 8.92 -3.32
C GLY A 284 -71.97 7.63 -2.51
N GLY A 285 -71.15 7.51 -1.45
CA GLY A 285 -71.11 6.32 -0.60
C GLY A 285 -69.78 6.17 0.13
N GLY A 286 -69.72 6.63 1.38
CA GLY A 286 -68.63 6.30 2.30
C GLY A 286 -69.02 5.13 3.19
N GLU A 287 -68.19 4.09 3.26
CA GLU A 287 -68.25 3.06 4.30
C GLU A 287 -66.89 2.91 4.96
N SER A 288 -66.84 3.12 6.27
CA SER A 288 -65.69 2.76 7.09
C SER A 288 -65.63 1.23 7.25
N ARG A 289 -64.54 0.60 6.80
CA ARG A 289 -64.21 -0.78 7.20
C ARG A 289 -62.87 -0.80 7.91
N GLY A 290 -62.82 -1.55 9.01
CA GLY A 290 -61.73 -1.51 9.97
C GLY A 290 -60.40 -2.01 9.41
N SER A 291 -59.32 -1.31 9.76
CA SER A 291 -57.96 -1.77 9.52
C SER A 291 -57.62 -2.90 10.49
N HIS A 292 -57.61 -4.14 10.00
CA HIS A 292 -56.82 -5.21 10.61
C HIS A 292 -55.41 -5.18 10.02
N GLY A 293 -54.41 -5.28 10.88
CA GLY A 293 -53.01 -5.12 10.52
C GLY A 293 -52.51 -6.19 9.54
N GLY A 294 -51.80 -5.74 8.51
CA GLY A 294 -51.19 -6.56 7.47
C GLY A 294 -50.50 -5.66 6.45
N HIS A 295 -49.30 -5.16 6.78
CA HIS A 295 -48.51 -4.32 5.87
C HIS A 295 -47.89 -5.16 4.73
N GLY A 296 -48.73 -5.60 3.79
CA GLY A 296 -48.25 -6.05 2.49
C GLY A 296 -47.78 -4.84 1.68
N MET A 297 -46.47 -4.75 1.41
CA MET A 297 -45.98 -3.86 0.36
C MET A 297 -46.36 -4.44 -1.00
N GLU A 298 -47.30 -3.81 -1.70
CA GLU A 298 -47.47 -4.00 -3.13
C GLU A 298 -46.46 -3.09 -3.87
N PRO A 299 -45.60 -3.63 -4.76
CA PRO A 299 -44.61 -2.81 -5.47
C PRO A 299 -45.26 -1.79 -6.42
N ASP A 300 -44.86 -0.52 -6.32
CA ASP A 300 -45.25 0.58 -7.21
C ASP A 300 -44.28 0.75 -8.40
N ALA A 301 -43.40 -0.24 -8.63
CA ALA A 301 -42.45 -0.24 -9.73
C ALA A 301 -43.02 -0.94 -10.97
N THR A 302 -43.11 -0.23 -12.09
CA THR A 302 -43.52 -0.81 -13.36
C THR A 302 -42.42 -1.73 -13.93
N VAL A 303 -42.80 -2.75 -14.70
CA VAL A 303 -41.85 -3.67 -15.36
C VAL A 303 -40.78 -2.94 -16.19
N PRO A 304 -41.09 -1.89 -16.98
CA PRO A 304 -40.07 -1.11 -17.69
C PRO A 304 -39.09 -0.37 -16.76
N GLN A 305 -39.54 0.13 -15.60
CA GLN A 305 -38.64 0.78 -14.62
C GLN A 305 -37.69 -0.24 -13.98
N LEU A 306 -38.20 -1.41 -13.59
CA LEU A 306 -37.39 -2.51 -13.07
C LEU A 306 -36.36 -3.00 -14.11
N ALA A 307 -36.78 -3.19 -15.36
CA ALA A 307 -35.89 -3.61 -16.45
C ALA A 307 -34.82 -2.56 -16.76
N ALA A 308 -35.18 -1.27 -16.82
CA ALA A 308 -34.23 -0.19 -17.04
C ALA A 308 -33.22 -0.06 -15.89
N PHE A 309 -33.69 -0.12 -14.64
CA PHE A 309 -32.82 0.03 -13.47
C PHE A 309 -31.90 -1.18 -13.26
N GLY A 310 -32.41 -2.40 -13.50
CA GLY A 310 -31.62 -3.62 -13.58
C GLY A 310 -30.55 -3.54 -14.68
N GLY A 311 -30.91 -3.06 -15.88
CA GLY A 311 -29.96 -2.83 -16.97
C GLY A 311 -28.84 -1.84 -16.63
N VAL A 312 -29.16 -0.72 -15.97
CA VAL A 312 -28.16 0.24 -15.48
C VAL A 312 -27.25 -0.39 -14.43
N SER A 313 -27.79 -1.21 -13.50
CA SER A 313 -26.97 -1.89 -12.50
C SER A 313 -25.99 -2.89 -13.12
N VAL A 314 -26.42 -3.65 -14.14
CA VAL A 314 -25.54 -4.58 -14.88
C VAL A 314 -24.45 -3.83 -15.65
N LEU A 315 -24.78 -2.69 -16.27
CA LEU A 315 -23.78 -1.83 -16.90
C LEU A 315 -22.78 -1.26 -15.89
N ALA A 316 -23.25 -0.84 -14.71
CA ALA A 316 -22.39 -0.36 -13.64
C ALA A 316 -21.43 -1.47 -13.14
N LEU A 317 -21.93 -2.68 -12.90
CA LEU A 317 -21.10 -3.83 -12.53
C LEU A 317 -20.08 -4.15 -13.62
N ALA A 318 -20.50 -4.24 -14.89
CA ALA A 318 -19.60 -4.53 -16.00
C ALA A 318 -18.49 -3.48 -16.12
N LEU A 319 -18.82 -2.20 -15.97
CA LEU A 319 -17.81 -1.14 -15.90
C LEU A 319 -16.87 -1.33 -14.71
N GLY A 320 -17.39 -1.51 -13.49
CA GLY A 320 -16.55 -1.68 -12.29
C GLY A 320 -15.62 -2.90 -12.31
N MET A 321 -16.06 -4.00 -12.92
CA MET A 321 -15.28 -5.24 -13.02
C MET A 321 -14.26 -5.22 -14.18
N ILE A 322 -14.58 -4.55 -15.30
CA ILE A 322 -13.74 -4.56 -16.51
C ILE A 322 -12.78 -3.37 -16.57
N ALA A 323 -13.17 -2.19 -16.08
CA ALA A 323 -12.33 -0.99 -16.15
C ALA A 323 -10.92 -1.22 -15.58
N PRO A 324 -10.74 -1.77 -14.36
CA PRO A 324 -9.41 -1.96 -13.75
C PRO A 324 -8.45 -2.79 -14.62
N ALA A 325 -8.96 -3.76 -15.39
CA ALA A 325 -8.16 -4.60 -16.29
C ALA A 325 -7.42 -3.83 -17.40
N ASN A 326 -7.76 -2.56 -17.63
CA ASN A 326 -7.03 -1.69 -18.57
C ASN A 326 -5.81 -1.01 -17.94
N TRP A 327 -5.65 -1.06 -16.62
CA TRP A 327 -4.60 -0.34 -15.88
C TRP A 327 -3.79 -1.19 -14.91
N VAL A 328 -4.31 -2.33 -14.44
CA VAL A 328 -3.60 -3.22 -13.51
C VAL A 328 -3.62 -4.68 -13.97
N ASN A 329 -2.58 -5.44 -13.64
CA ASN A 329 -2.45 -6.84 -14.01
C ASN A 329 -3.30 -7.78 -13.15
N LEU A 330 -4.60 -7.91 -13.47
CA LEU A 330 -5.53 -8.80 -12.76
C LEU A 330 -5.22 -10.31 -12.89
N THR A 331 -4.20 -10.70 -13.69
CA THR A 331 -3.79 -12.11 -13.82
C THR A 331 -2.89 -12.61 -12.70
N LEU A 332 -2.36 -11.70 -11.88
CA LEU A 332 -1.47 -12.03 -10.77
C LEU A 332 -2.27 -12.33 -9.49
N SER A 333 -1.67 -13.16 -8.64
CA SER A 333 -2.13 -13.52 -7.30
C SER A 333 -1.23 -12.92 -6.22
N ALA A 334 -1.68 -12.95 -4.96
CA ALA A 334 -0.88 -12.52 -3.81
C ALA A 334 0.46 -13.28 -3.71
N ARG A 335 0.51 -14.54 -4.18
CA ARG A 335 1.72 -15.38 -4.15
C ARG A 335 2.73 -15.01 -5.22
N ASP A 336 2.29 -14.48 -6.35
CA ASP A 336 3.19 -14.10 -7.45
C ASP A 336 3.98 -12.83 -7.11
N VAL A 337 3.35 -11.91 -6.37
CA VAL A 337 3.93 -10.61 -5.99
C VAL A 337 4.46 -10.55 -4.55
N GLY A 338 4.13 -11.53 -3.70
CA GLY A 338 4.77 -11.75 -2.39
C GLY A 338 4.79 -10.54 -1.44
N GLY A 339 3.74 -9.72 -1.45
CA GLY A 339 3.69 -8.49 -0.64
C GLY A 339 4.64 -7.37 -1.09
N ALA A 340 5.05 -7.36 -2.37
CA ALA A 340 5.92 -6.34 -2.95
C ALA A 340 5.45 -4.90 -2.68
N ILE A 341 6.39 -4.02 -2.35
CA ILE A 341 6.16 -2.59 -2.21
C ILE A 341 6.92 -1.89 -3.35
N MET A 342 6.19 -1.21 -4.22
CA MET A 342 6.71 -0.58 -5.44
C MET A 342 7.04 0.91 -5.21
N PRO A 343 7.92 1.52 -6.02
CA PRO A 343 8.20 2.95 -5.92
C PRO A 343 6.94 3.82 -6.09
N PRO A 344 6.76 4.88 -5.28
CA PRO A 344 5.62 5.78 -5.39
C PRO A 344 5.51 6.42 -6.77
N GLY A 345 4.32 6.33 -7.37
CA GLY A 345 4.00 6.87 -8.70
C GLY A 345 4.18 5.89 -9.87
N MET A 346 4.75 4.70 -9.63
CA MET A 346 4.78 3.63 -10.62
C MET A 346 3.41 2.96 -10.73
N ILE A 347 2.89 2.82 -11.95
CA ILE A 347 1.66 2.06 -12.22
C ILE A 347 2.05 0.69 -12.75
N MET A 348 1.60 -0.35 -12.06
CA MET A 348 1.88 -1.74 -12.42
C MET A 348 0.88 -2.21 -13.48
N ASP A 349 1.17 -1.86 -14.72
CA ASP A 349 0.28 -2.14 -15.84
C ASP A 349 0.15 -3.66 -16.12
N ARG A 350 -0.81 -4.00 -16.99
CA ARG A 350 -1.09 -5.37 -17.40
C ARG A 350 0.10 -6.10 -18.05
N ASP A 351 1.06 -5.34 -18.60
CA ASP A 351 2.17 -5.85 -19.40
C ASP A 351 3.43 -6.04 -18.52
N THR A 352 3.38 -5.60 -17.25
CA THR A 352 4.41 -5.83 -16.23
C THR A 352 4.25 -7.21 -15.57
N PRO A 353 5.24 -8.12 -15.68
CA PRO A 353 5.17 -9.46 -15.09
C PRO A 353 5.66 -9.47 -13.64
N ALA A 354 5.11 -10.36 -12.80
CA ALA A 354 5.40 -10.45 -11.37
C ALA A 354 6.90 -10.49 -11.01
N ALA A 355 7.73 -11.22 -11.79
CA ALA A 355 9.18 -11.27 -11.57
C ALA A 355 9.83 -9.87 -11.66
N ALA A 356 9.47 -9.07 -12.66
CA ALA A 356 9.96 -7.69 -12.77
C ALA A 356 9.46 -6.81 -11.61
N MET A 357 8.27 -7.08 -11.08
CA MET A 357 7.72 -6.36 -9.93
C MET A 357 8.52 -6.66 -8.66
N LEU A 358 8.83 -7.94 -8.42
CA LEU A 358 9.72 -8.37 -7.34
C LEU A 358 11.12 -7.77 -7.49
N ASP A 359 11.67 -7.75 -8.71
CA ASP A 359 12.98 -7.16 -9.00
C ASP A 359 13.03 -5.68 -8.63
N MET A 360 12.00 -4.93 -9.02
CA MET A 360 11.83 -3.49 -8.79
C MET A 360 11.37 -3.12 -7.37
N ALA A 361 10.91 -4.09 -6.56
CA ALA A 361 10.32 -3.83 -5.25
C ALA A 361 11.34 -3.35 -4.20
N ALA A 362 10.86 -2.65 -3.18
CA ALA A 362 11.65 -2.29 -2.01
C ALA A 362 12.28 -3.51 -1.32
N VAL A 363 13.41 -3.29 -0.64
CA VAL A 363 13.88 -4.20 0.40
C VAL A 363 12.86 -4.21 1.54
N HIS A 364 12.20 -5.34 1.76
CA HIS A 364 11.13 -5.42 2.75
C HIS A 364 11.70 -5.31 4.19
N PRO A 365 11.33 -4.29 5.00
CA PRO A 365 12.00 -3.99 6.27
C PRO A 365 11.99 -5.10 7.34
N ARG A 366 11.14 -6.13 7.21
CA ARG A 366 11.15 -7.30 8.11
C ARG A 366 12.29 -8.28 7.84
N LEU A 367 13.02 -8.13 6.75
CA LEU A 367 14.16 -8.97 6.37
C LEU A 367 15.48 -8.52 7.00
N ILE A 368 15.52 -7.32 7.57
CA ILE A 368 16.73 -6.71 8.14
C ILE A 368 17.21 -7.52 9.34
N THR A 369 18.41 -8.10 9.24
CA THR A 369 19.01 -8.92 10.32
C THR A 369 19.88 -8.11 11.27
N ALA A 370 20.49 -7.01 10.80
CA ALA A 370 21.37 -6.14 11.56
C ALA A 370 21.26 -4.67 11.11
N SER A 371 21.70 -3.73 11.95
CA SER A 371 21.84 -2.32 11.57
C SER A 371 23.18 -1.75 12.05
N HIS A 372 23.82 -0.97 11.17
CA HIS A 372 25.16 -0.42 11.37
C HIS A 372 25.14 1.10 11.19
N GLY A 373 25.73 1.84 12.12
CA GLY A 373 25.81 3.29 12.09
C GLY A 373 27.01 3.80 11.28
N LEU A 374 27.46 5.02 11.58
CA LEU A 374 28.60 5.66 10.92
C LEU A 374 29.96 5.12 11.41
N GLU A 375 29.98 4.45 12.57
CA GLU A 375 31.17 3.89 13.22
C GLU A 375 31.76 2.64 12.53
N VAL A 376 30.96 1.92 11.72
CA VAL A 376 31.40 0.70 11.02
C VAL A 376 31.87 1.06 9.61
N ARG A 377 33.15 0.86 9.25
CA ARG A 377 33.59 1.11 7.86
C ARG A 377 33.24 -0.06 6.94
N GLY A 378 32.76 0.23 5.73
CA GLY A 378 32.70 -0.74 4.63
C GLY A 378 34.08 -0.96 3.99
N ASP A 379 34.18 -1.83 2.98
CA ASP A 379 35.44 -2.09 2.26
C ASP A 379 36.63 -2.46 3.20
N ARG A 380 36.33 -3.11 4.33
CA ARG A 380 37.37 -3.64 5.23
C ARG A 380 37.96 -4.89 4.62
N GLU A 381 39.28 -5.00 4.65
CA GLU A 381 40.01 -6.19 4.20
C GLU A 381 39.61 -7.42 5.02
N LEU A 382 39.40 -8.54 4.33
CA LEU A 382 39.15 -9.84 4.95
C LEU A 382 40.44 -10.64 4.97
N GLU A 383 40.94 -10.96 6.17
CA GLU A 383 42.12 -11.82 6.29
C GLU A 383 41.83 -13.24 5.81
N ALA A 384 42.68 -13.77 4.91
CA ALA A 384 42.57 -15.13 4.42
C ALA A 384 43.02 -16.15 5.47
N ARG A 385 42.24 -17.21 5.69
CA ARG A 385 42.68 -18.39 6.44
C ARG A 385 43.50 -19.29 5.53
N MET A 386 44.72 -19.67 5.93
CA MET A 386 45.55 -20.60 5.17
C MET A 386 45.15 -22.06 5.45
N GLU A 387 44.76 -22.80 4.41
CA GLU A 387 44.46 -24.24 4.49
C GLU A 387 45.29 -24.99 3.42
N ASN A 388 46.30 -25.76 3.82
CA ASN A 388 47.12 -26.59 2.91
C ASN A 388 47.72 -25.82 1.70
N GLY A 389 48.08 -24.55 1.90
CA GLY A 389 48.62 -23.67 0.84
C GLY A 389 47.55 -22.93 0.02
N VAL A 390 46.27 -23.08 0.35
CA VAL A 390 45.15 -22.33 -0.23
C VAL A 390 44.77 -21.17 0.69
N LYS A 391 44.57 -19.98 0.13
CA LYS A 391 43.93 -18.84 0.82
C LYS A 391 42.42 -19.05 0.83
N VAL A 392 41.82 -19.21 2.01
CA VAL A 392 40.39 -19.46 2.18
C VAL A 392 39.69 -18.24 2.75
N PHE A 393 38.64 -17.81 2.07
CA PHE A 393 37.74 -16.74 2.48
C PHE A 393 36.33 -17.30 2.66
N ASP A 394 35.62 -16.80 3.67
CA ASP A 394 34.23 -17.14 3.93
C ASP A 394 33.38 -15.86 3.82
N LEU A 395 32.42 -15.89 2.90
CA LEU A 395 31.51 -14.78 2.59
C LEU A 395 30.06 -15.21 2.91
N GLU A 396 29.35 -14.41 3.67
CA GLU A 396 27.93 -14.59 3.97
C GLU A 396 27.14 -13.37 3.49
N THR A 397 26.16 -13.59 2.61
CA THR A 397 25.25 -12.53 2.15
C THR A 397 24.14 -12.32 3.18
N SER A 398 23.65 -11.09 3.35
CA SER A 398 22.59 -10.76 4.32
C SER A 398 21.89 -9.44 3.99
N VAL A 399 20.67 -9.26 4.47
CA VAL A 399 19.95 -7.97 4.39
C VAL A 399 20.18 -7.17 5.68
N ILE A 400 20.78 -5.98 5.57
CA ILE A 400 21.12 -5.11 6.70
C ILE A 400 20.62 -3.68 6.49
N ARG A 401 20.54 -2.91 7.58
CA ARG A 401 20.28 -1.46 7.53
C ARG A 401 21.58 -0.67 7.75
N TRP A 402 22.09 -0.07 6.68
CA TRP A 402 23.36 0.63 6.62
C TRP A 402 23.17 2.15 6.62
N ALA A 403 23.82 2.88 7.52
CA ALA A 403 23.86 4.34 7.44
C ALA A 403 24.65 4.82 6.21
N ILE A 404 24.25 5.91 5.57
CA ILE A 404 25.08 6.58 4.54
C ILE A 404 25.44 8.02 4.94
N LEU A 405 24.63 8.60 5.83
CA LEU A 405 24.77 9.89 6.52
C LEU A 405 24.29 9.70 7.98
N PRO A 406 24.39 10.70 8.88
CA PRO A 406 23.95 10.54 10.28
C PRO A 406 22.48 10.13 10.40
N ASP A 407 21.61 10.77 9.62
CA ASP A 407 20.15 10.62 9.67
C ASP A 407 19.56 9.82 8.48
N VAL A 408 20.39 9.43 7.51
CA VAL A 408 19.95 8.67 6.32
C VAL A 408 20.54 7.27 6.33
N LYS A 409 19.67 6.27 6.22
CA LYS A 409 20.00 4.83 6.22
C LYS A 409 19.32 4.15 5.05
N VAL A 410 20.05 3.24 4.41
CA VAL A 410 19.55 2.38 3.33
C VAL A 410 19.41 0.95 3.85
N ASP A 411 18.41 0.24 3.35
CA ASP A 411 18.26 -1.20 3.55
C ASP A 411 18.92 -1.90 2.37
N ALA A 412 19.99 -2.64 2.66
CA ALA A 412 20.99 -3.04 1.68
C ALA A 412 21.29 -4.54 1.76
N TYR A 413 21.70 -5.08 0.62
CA TYR A 413 22.21 -6.43 0.46
C TYR A 413 23.71 -6.37 0.67
N ALA A 414 24.20 -7.02 1.72
CA ALA A 414 25.57 -6.86 2.21
C ALA A 414 26.30 -8.19 2.32
N ILE A 415 27.62 -8.13 2.21
CA ILE A 415 28.51 -9.29 2.37
C ILE A 415 29.28 -9.11 3.68
N ASN A 416 29.25 -10.12 4.55
CA ASN A 416 29.82 -10.09 5.90
C ASN A 416 29.40 -8.85 6.73
N GLY A 417 28.13 -8.43 6.58
CA GLY A 417 27.52 -7.33 7.35
C GLY A 417 28.07 -5.93 7.03
N GLN A 418 28.60 -5.70 5.82
CA GLN A 418 29.10 -4.39 5.41
C GLN A 418 28.83 -4.09 3.93
N VAL A 419 28.73 -2.79 3.62
CA VAL A 419 28.63 -2.26 2.25
C VAL A 419 29.69 -1.16 2.07
N PRO A 420 30.61 -1.26 1.09
CA PRO A 420 30.88 -2.41 0.24
C PRO A 420 31.22 -3.65 1.06
N GLY A 421 31.06 -4.82 0.44
CA GLY A 421 31.55 -6.09 0.95
C GLY A 421 33.06 -6.06 1.22
N PRO A 422 33.60 -7.09 1.89
CA PRO A 422 35.01 -7.10 2.28
C PRO A 422 35.95 -6.98 1.09
N ARG A 423 37.02 -6.20 1.26
CA ARG A 423 38.10 -6.19 0.29
C ARG A 423 38.82 -7.53 0.36
N LEU A 424 38.92 -8.20 -0.79
CA LEU A 424 39.76 -9.37 -0.94
C LEU A 424 41.11 -8.91 -1.48
N HIS A 425 42.19 -9.16 -0.74
CA HIS A 425 43.56 -8.83 -1.16
C HIS A 425 44.37 -10.11 -1.30
N ILE A 426 44.79 -10.40 -2.52
CA ILE A 426 45.58 -11.60 -2.88
C ILE A 426 46.76 -11.20 -3.76
N ARG A 427 47.60 -12.17 -4.12
CA ARG A 427 48.72 -11.99 -5.05
C ARG A 427 48.56 -12.94 -6.22
N GLN A 428 49.02 -12.51 -7.39
CA GLN A 428 49.13 -13.34 -8.58
C GLN A 428 49.89 -14.63 -8.26
N GLY A 429 49.33 -15.77 -8.68
CA GLY A 429 49.80 -17.11 -8.35
C GLY A 429 49.17 -17.74 -7.09
N ASP A 430 48.46 -16.98 -6.25
CA ASP A 430 47.74 -17.54 -5.10
C ASP A 430 46.65 -18.52 -5.56
N ARG A 431 46.60 -19.69 -4.92
CA ARG A 431 45.44 -20.58 -4.97
C ARG A 431 44.42 -20.09 -3.95
N VAL A 432 43.23 -19.72 -4.40
CA VAL A 432 42.16 -19.16 -3.56
C VAL A 432 40.95 -20.07 -3.54
N ARG A 433 40.27 -20.11 -2.39
CA ARG A 433 38.97 -20.75 -2.18
C ARG A 433 38.06 -19.74 -1.50
N ILE A 434 36.86 -19.55 -2.04
CA ILE A 434 35.88 -18.60 -1.51
C ILE A 434 34.58 -19.36 -1.30
N ASN A 435 34.23 -19.57 -0.04
CA ASN A 435 32.96 -20.22 0.35
C ASN A 435 31.91 -19.12 0.51
N VAL A 436 30.85 -19.17 -0.28
CA VAL A 436 29.74 -18.20 -0.25
C VAL A 436 28.52 -18.87 0.37
N THR A 437 27.94 -18.26 1.39
CA THR A 437 26.70 -18.71 2.06
C THR A 437 25.60 -17.69 1.85
N ASN A 438 24.45 -18.13 1.35
CA ASN A 438 23.34 -17.25 1.06
C ASN A 438 22.38 -17.10 2.26
N ARG A 439 22.21 -15.89 2.81
CA ARG A 439 21.14 -15.56 3.79
C ARG A 439 20.15 -14.50 3.29
N LEU A 440 20.14 -14.22 1.99
CA LEU A 440 19.11 -13.41 1.35
C LEU A 440 17.77 -14.19 1.30
N PRO A 441 16.62 -13.50 1.15
CA PRO A 441 15.33 -14.17 0.94
C PRO A 441 15.21 -14.86 -0.43
N GLU A 442 16.10 -14.52 -1.36
CA GLU A 442 16.11 -14.88 -2.77
C GLU A 442 17.43 -15.59 -3.14
N SER A 443 17.51 -16.21 -4.31
CA SER A 443 18.74 -16.84 -4.80
C SER A 443 19.83 -15.79 -5.05
N THR A 444 21.09 -16.23 -5.11
CA THR A 444 22.21 -15.35 -5.45
C THR A 444 23.35 -16.14 -6.07
N THR A 445 24.29 -15.47 -6.73
CA THR A 445 25.63 -15.99 -7.05
C THR A 445 26.64 -14.86 -6.88
N LEU A 446 27.95 -15.14 -6.89
CA LEU A 446 28.98 -14.09 -7.01
C LEU A 446 29.83 -14.32 -8.26
N HIS A 447 30.07 -13.25 -9.02
CA HIS A 447 30.98 -13.21 -10.17
C HIS A 447 32.25 -12.42 -9.86
N TRP A 448 33.38 -12.87 -10.41
CA TRP A 448 34.71 -12.31 -10.19
C TRP A 448 35.13 -11.44 -11.37
N HIS A 449 34.61 -10.20 -11.37
CA HIS A 449 34.60 -9.34 -12.55
C HIS A 449 36.00 -9.05 -13.12
N GLY A 450 36.23 -9.53 -14.34
CA GLY A 450 37.46 -9.33 -15.10
C GLY A 450 38.53 -10.41 -14.94
N LEU A 451 38.26 -11.47 -14.17
CA LEU A 451 39.19 -12.59 -14.03
C LEU A 451 39.06 -13.64 -15.14
N ILE A 452 40.20 -14.20 -15.55
CA ILE A 452 40.29 -15.37 -16.42
C ILE A 452 40.18 -16.63 -15.54
N LEU A 453 39.02 -17.26 -15.54
CA LEU A 453 38.68 -18.40 -14.67
C LEU A 453 38.30 -19.67 -15.45
N PRO A 454 38.36 -20.86 -14.81
CA PRO A 454 37.55 -22.00 -15.24
C PRO A 454 36.07 -21.59 -15.27
N ASN A 455 35.32 -22.00 -16.30
CA ASN A 455 33.99 -21.46 -16.54
C ASN A 455 33.02 -21.77 -15.38
N GLU A 456 33.16 -22.92 -14.73
CA GLU A 456 32.35 -23.33 -13.57
C GLU A 456 32.58 -22.45 -12.33
N MET A 457 33.63 -21.62 -12.32
CA MET A 457 33.98 -20.70 -11.23
C MET A 457 33.61 -19.24 -11.54
N ASP A 458 33.01 -18.97 -12.70
CA ASP A 458 32.79 -17.61 -13.20
C ASP A 458 31.69 -16.85 -12.45
N GLY A 459 30.57 -17.51 -12.12
CA GLY A 459 29.49 -16.95 -11.30
C GLY A 459 28.12 -16.67 -11.94
N PRO A 460 27.97 -16.45 -13.26
CA PRO A 460 26.66 -16.22 -13.87
C PRO A 460 25.62 -17.33 -13.60
N ALA A 461 24.54 -16.95 -12.91
CA ALA A 461 23.41 -17.83 -12.59
C ALA A 461 22.72 -18.36 -13.86
N GLU A 462 22.30 -19.63 -13.85
CA GLU A 462 21.64 -20.35 -14.96
C GLU A 462 22.50 -20.49 -16.25
N ILE A 463 23.72 -19.95 -16.27
CA ILE A 463 24.62 -19.95 -17.43
C ILE A 463 25.88 -20.76 -17.16
N THR A 464 26.60 -20.48 -16.07
CA THR A 464 27.83 -21.20 -15.69
C THR A 464 27.65 -22.06 -14.44
N GLN A 465 26.62 -21.78 -13.65
CA GLN A 465 26.25 -22.55 -12.46
C GLN A 465 24.75 -22.39 -12.13
N GLU A 466 24.23 -23.34 -11.36
CA GLU A 466 22.95 -23.17 -10.66
C GLU A 466 23.05 -21.98 -9.67
N PRO A 467 21.95 -21.22 -9.45
CA PRO A 467 21.88 -20.21 -8.39
C PRO A 467 22.10 -20.81 -7.00
N ILE A 468 22.66 -20.04 -6.07
CA ILE A 468 22.76 -20.44 -4.66
C ILE A 468 21.40 -20.15 -3.99
N PRO A 469 20.60 -21.17 -3.63
CA PRO A 469 19.28 -20.94 -3.04
C PRO A 469 19.39 -20.31 -1.64
N PRO A 470 18.32 -19.68 -1.11
CA PRO A 470 18.26 -19.19 0.26
C PRO A 470 18.69 -20.27 1.28
N GLY A 471 19.65 -19.94 2.14
CA GLY A 471 20.25 -20.86 3.12
C GLY A 471 21.28 -21.85 2.55
N GLY A 472 21.49 -21.87 1.23
CA GLY A 472 22.51 -22.68 0.56
C GLY A 472 23.91 -22.10 0.60
N SER A 473 24.88 -22.84 0.05
CA SER A 473 26.26 -22.40 -0.09
C SER A 473 26.90 -22.91 -1.39
N TYR A 474 27.87 -22.16 -1.92
CA TYR A 474 28.70 -22.55 -3.05
C TYR A 474 30.18 -22.29 -2.75
N ARG A 475 31.09 -22.97 -3.46
CA ARG A 475 32.54 -22.82 -3.28
C ARG A 475 33.22 -22.56 -4.61
N TYR A 476 33.70 -21.33 -4.77
CA TYR A 476 34.60 -20.95 -5.85
C TYR A 476 36.02 -21.35 -5.48
N GLU A 477 36.77 -21.99 -6.38
CA GLU A 477 38.19 -22.29 -6.16
C GLU A 477 39.00 -22.17 -7.45
N PHE A 478 39.98 -21.26 -7.46
CA PHE A 478 40.79 -20.96 -8.64
C PHE A 478 42.21 -20.52 -8.25
N THR A 479 43.06 -20.29 -9.25
CA THR A 479 44.40 -19.70 -9.06
C THR A 479 44.41 -18.33 -9.73
N ALA A 480 44.86 -17.29 -9.04
CA ALA A 480 44.88 -15.93 -9.57
C ALA A 480 45.94 -15.77 -10.68
N GLY A 481 45.51 -15.79 -11.96
CA GLY A 481 46.42 -15.67 -13.10
C GLY A 481 46.87 -14.23 -13.41
N GLN A 482 46.01 -13.25 -13.11
CA GLN A 482 46.22 -11.82 -13.36
C GLN A 482 46.73 -11.08 -12.11
N SER A 483 47.04 -9.79 -12.28
CA SER A 483 47.24 -8.80 -11.21
C SER A 483 46.50 -7.51 -11.58
N GLY A 484 46.22 -6.63 -10.61
CA GLY A 484 45.52 -5.36 -10.83
C GLY A 484 44.28 -5.14 -9.95
N THR A 485 43.48 -4.14 -10.34
CA THR A 485 42.22 -3.74 -9.68
C THR A 485 41.02 -4.43 -10.32
N TYR A 486 40.41 -5.35 -9.56
CA TYR A 486 39.19 -6.07 -9.90
C TYR A 486 38.14 -5.86 -8.81
N PHE A 487 36.97 -6.47 -8.99
CA PHE A 487 35.90 -6.49 -7.98
C PHE A 487 35.06 -7.74 -8.16
N TYR A 488 34.13 -7.97 -7.24
CA TYR A 488 33.16 -9.06 -7.30
C TYR A 488 31.77 -8.53 -6.97
N HIS A 489 30.73 -9.16 -7.54
CA HIS A 489 29.34 -8.72 -7.40
C HIS A 489 28.35 -9.85 -7.61
N SER A 490 27.07 -9.64 -7.25
CA SER A 490 25.97 -10.53 -7.61
C SER A 490 25.91 -10.78 -9.12
N HIS A 491 25.75 -12.04 -9.54
CA HIS A 491 25.43 -12.37 -10.94
C HIS A 491 24.13 -13.19 -11.09
N ASP A 492 23.21 -12.93 -10.16
CA ASP A 492 21.81 -13.32 -10.15
C ASP A 492 20.99 -12.06 -9.83
N HIS A 493 19.87 -11.83 -10.52
CA HIS A 493 19.04 -10.61 -10.43
C HIS A 493 19.87 -9.30 -10.32
N VAL A 494 20.84 -9.11 -11.23
CA VAL A 494 21.94 -8.12 -11.09
C VAL A 494 21.46 -6.67 -10.92
N ASP A 495 20.44 -6.27 -11.69
CA ASP A 495 19.85 -4.93 -11.62
C ASP A 495 19.28 -4.62 -10.23
N ARG A 496 18.86 -5.66 -9.49
CA ARG A 496 18.42 -5.59 -8.10
C ARG A 496 19.60 -5.72 -7.12
N GLN A 497 20.26 -6.87 -7.10
CA GLN A 497 21.16 -7.25 -6.00
C GLN A 497 22.40 -6.36 -5.90
N GLN A 498 23.00 -6.01 -7.05
CA GLN A 498 24.17 -5.12 -7.08
C GLN A 498 23.77 -3.67 -6.77
N ALA A 499 22.63 -3.19 -7.28
CA ALA A 499 22.08 -1.88 -6.94
C ALA A 499 21.69 -1.75 -5.46
N LEU A 500 21.39 -2.87 -4.79
CA LEU A 500 21.15 -2.93 -3.35
C LEU A 500 22.42 -3.11 -2.50
N GLY A 501 23.60 -3.24 -3.11
CA GLY A 501 24.90 -3.23 -2.41
C GLY A 501 25.72 -4.51 -2.47
N LEU A 502 25.28 -5.55 -3.19
CA LEU A 502 25.95 -6.86 -3.21
C LEU A 502 27.20 -6.88 -4.11
N TYR A 503 28.23 -6.12 -3.71
CA TYR A 503 29.52 -6.01 -4.39
C TYR A 503 30.68 -5.81 -3.40
N GLY A 504 31.93 -6.01 -3.83
CA GLY A 504 33.14 -5.69 -3.06
C GLY A 504 34.41 -5.69 -3.92
N ALA A 505 35.48 -5.05 -3.44
CA ALA A 505 36.73 -4.92 -4.19
C ALA A 505 37.62 -6.19 -4.11
N LEU A 506 38.32 -6.49 -5.20
CA LEU A 506 39.30 -7.57 -5.30
C LEU A 506 40.62 -6.99 -5.85
N ILE A 507 41.61 -6.85 -4.97
CA ILE A 507 42.94 -6.34 -5.33
C ILE A 507 43.89 -7.52 -5.44
N ILE A 508 44.62 -7.59 -6.56
CA ILE A 508 45.57 -8.67 -6.83
C ILE A 508 46.96 -8.07 -7.08
N ASP A 509 47.89 -8.24 -6.14
CA ASP A 509 49.28 -7.81 -6.30
C ASP A 509 49.96 -8.57 -7.45
N PRO A 510 50.88 -7.95 -8.21
CA PRO A 510 51.73 -8.69 -9.14
C PRO A 510 52.64 -9.68 -8.40
N ALA A 511 53.01 -10.77 -9.07
CA ALA A 511 53.93 -11.76 -8.50
C ALA A 511 55.35 -11.19 -8.32
N ASN A 512 55.75 -10.26 -9.19
CA ASN A 512 56.99 -9.48 -9.10
C ASN A 512 56.67 -8.07 -8.56
N PRO A 513 57.19 -7.68 -7.37
CA PRO A 513 56.94 -6.35 -6.81
C PRO A 513 57.43 -5.17 -7.66
N GLN A 514 58.30 -5.40 -8.64
CA GLN A 514 58.77 -4.35 -9.56
C GLN A 514 57.72 -3.95 -10.61
N ASP A 515 56.70 -4.79 -10.82
CA ASP A 515 55.62 -4.53 -11.77
C ASP A 515 54.49 -3.71 -11.12
N GLU A 516 54.57 -3.41 -9.82
CA GLU A 516 53.60 -2.59 -9.12
C GLU A 516 53.83 -1.09 -9.38
N ILE A 517 52.74 -0.36 -9.69
CA ILE A 517 52.77 1.10 -9.67
C ILE A 517 52.85 1.60 -8.21
N ALA A 518 54.06 1.97 -7.79
CA ALA A 518 54.33 2.51 -6.46
C ALA A 518 53.67 3.88 -6.24
N ALA A 519 53.14 4.09 -5.05
CA ALA A 519 52.71 5.37 -4.52
C ALA A 519 52.83 5.37 -2.98
N ASP A 520 52.90 6.54 -2.35
CA ASP A 520 52.99 6.66 -0.88
C ASP A 520 51.67 6.25 -0.20
N HIS A 521 50.53 6.41 -0.90
CA HIS A 521 49.20 6.02 -0.46
C HIS A 521 48.46 5.28 -1.57
N ASP A 522 47.69 4.24 -1.22
CA ASP A 522 46.79 3.50 -2.10
C ASP A 522 45.35 3.58 -1.56
N TYR A 523 44.42 4.09 -2.36
CA TYR A 523 43.05 4.34 -1.94
C TYR A 523 42.02 3.85 -2.97
N VAL A 524 41.23 2.86 -2.58
CA VAL A 524 40.13 2.30 -3.37
C VAL A 524 38.89 3.19 -3.26
N ILE A 525 38.23 3.44 -4.39
CA ILE A 525 36.95 4.13 -4.49
C ILE A 525 35.97 3.22 -5.23
N GLN A 526 35.06 2.62 -4.49
CA GLN A 526 33.89 1.91 -5.01
C GLN A 526 32.71 2.89 -5.05
N LEU A 527 32.13 3.04 -6.24
CA LEU A 527 31.03 3.96 -6.55
C LEU A 527 29.69 3.24 -6.45
N GLN A 528 28.70 3.85 -5.80
CA GLN A 528 27.36 3.29 -5.71
C GLN A 528 26.26 4.35 -5.69
N GLU A 529 25.10 3.94 -6.18
CA GLU A 529 23.86 4.69 -6.28
C GLU A 529 22.80 4.08 -5.34
N TRP A 530 21.85 4.89 -4.87
CA TRP A 530 20.76 4.44 -4.02
C TRP A 530 19.46 5.18 -4.36
N LEU A 531 18.35 4.45 -4.42
CA LEU A 531 17.01 5.01 -4.48
C LEU A 531 16.32 4.82 -3.11
N MET A 532 16.13 5.92 -2.38
CA MET A 532 15.41 5.91 -1.11
C MET A 532 14.16 6.80 -1.19
N ARG A 533 12.98 6.22 -0.96
CA ARG A 533 11.70 6.95 -0.92
C ARG A 533 10.84 6.45 0.24
N GLU A 534 10.15 7.37 0.90
CA GLU A 534 9.19 7.07 1.98
C GLU A 534 9.75 6.21 3.15
N GLY A 535 11.08 6.23 3.35
CA GLY A 535 11.75 5.42 4.36
C GLY A 535 12.15 4.01 3.90
N LEU A 536 11.86 3.66 2.64
CA LEU A 536 12.21 2.39 2.00
C LEU A 536 13.36 2.57 1.00
N THR A 537 14.16 1.51 0.84
CA THR A 537 15.21 1.43 -0.18
C THR A 537 14.75 0.53 -1.32
N PHE A 538 14.90 1.02 -2.53
CA PHE A 538 14.61 0.35 -3.80
C PHE A 538 15.91 0.21 -4.59
N PRO A 539 16.03 -0.78 -5.50
CA PRO A 539 17.17 -0.82 -6.40
C PRO A 539 17.21 0.42 -7.29
N SER A 540 18.39 1.03 -7.44
CA SER A 540 18.63 2.15 -8.34
C SER A 540 18.81 1.64 -9.78
N MET A 541 17.70 1.35 -10.45
CA MET A 541 17.66 0.87 -11.83
C MET A 541 16.90 1.83 -12.76
N PRO A 542 17.09 1.79 -14.09
CA PRO A 542 16.40 2.67 -15.04
C PRO A 542 14.90 2.39 -15.13
N MET A 543 14.12 3.02 -14.24
CA MET A 543 12.67 2.81 -14.10
C MET A 543 11.94 4.15 -13.96
N ASP A 544 10.68 4.21 -14.39
CA ASP A 544 9.90 5.45 -14.36
C ASP A 544 9.73 5.99 -12.94
N GLY A 545 10.13 7.24 -12.75
CA GLY A 545 10.17 7.89 -11.44
C GLY A 545 11.27 7.38 -10.50
N GLY A 546 12.04 6.35 -10.82
CA GLY A 546 13.03 5.70 -9.93
C GLY A 546 14.48 6.17 -10.08
N GLN A 547 14.71 7.44 -10.45
CA GLN A 547 16.08 7.99 -10.48
C GLN A 547 16.71 7.98 -9.07
N PRO A 548 17.96 7.50 -8.90
CA PRO A 548 18.64 7.46 -7.61
C PRO A 548 18.76 8.87 -7.02
N ASN A 549 18.66 8.98 -5.71
CA ASN A 549 18.69 10.25 -4.99
C ASN A 549 19.79 10.34 -3.93
N TYR A 550 20.51 9.24 -3.66
CA TYR A 550 21.75 9.28 -2.90
C TYR A 550 22.85 8.53 -3.64
N PHE A 551 24.10 8.94 -3.41
CA PHE A 551 25.27 8.36 -4.05
C PHE A 551 26.37 8.20 -2.99
N THR A 552 27.17 7.15 -3.08
CA THR A 552 28.15 6.83 -2.03
C THR A 552 29.50 6.40 -2.59
N ILE A 553 30.57 6.90 -1.97
CA ILE A 553 31.92 6.33 -2.10
C ILE A 553 32.16 5.44 -0.89
N ASN A 554 32.53 4.18 -1.13
CA ASN A 554 32.80 3.19 -0.08
C ASN A 554 31.67 3.12 0.99
N GLY A 555 30.43 3.19 0.52
CA GLY A 555 29.23 3.04 1.35
C GLY A 555 28.87 4.27 2.19
N ARG A 556 29.52 5.42 1.99
CA ARG A 556 29.18 6.71 2.64
C ARG A 556 28.95 7.81 1.61
N ALA A 557 28.04 8.73 1.91
CA ALA A 557 27.88 9.96 1.14
C ALA A 557 28.62 11.11 1.86
N TYR A 558 29.12 12.10 1.13
CA TYR A 558 29.67 13.30 1.75
C TYR A 558 28.57 14.05 2.54
N PRO A 559 28.84 14.60 3.74
CA PRO A 559 30.13 14.78 4.40
C PRO A 559 30.56 13.65 5.36
N SER A 560 30.00 12.43 5.23
CA SER A 560 30.35 11.24 6.01
C SER A 560 31.38 10.31 5.35
N THR A 561 31.91 10.70 4.18
CA THR A 561 33.06 10.04 3.52
C THR A 561 34.38 10.32 4.25
N ASP A 562 35.38 9.49 3.97
CA ASP A 562 36.72 9.64 4.55
C ASP A 562 37.42 10.95 4.12
N THR A 563 38.45 11.35 4.88
CA THR A 563 39.41 12.40 4.47
C THR A 563 40.79 11.78 4.32
N ILE A 564 41.33 11.78 3.11
CA ILE A 564 42.67 11.29 2.78
C ILE A 564 43.67 12.35 3.25
N ARG A 565 44.59 12.00 4.17
CA ARG A 565 45.57 12.94 4.73
C ARG A 565 46.94 12.68 4.14
N MET A 566 47.56 13.71 3.58
CA MET A 566 48.85 13.62 2.89
C MET A 566 49.75 14.82 3.24
N LYS A 567 51.00 14.78 2.79
CA LYS A 567 51.94 15.92 2.80
C LYS A 567 52.34 16.32 1.39
N VAL A 568 52.86 17.54 1.22
CA VAL A 568 53.44 17.98 -0.05
C VAL A 568 54.59 17.04 -0.46
N GLY A 569 54.57 16.63 -1.73
CA GLY A 569 55.52 15.68 -2.33
C GLY A 569 54.99 14.24 -2.43
N GLU A 570 54.11 13.83 -1.52
CA GLU A 570 53.54 12.47 -1.49
C GLU A 570 52.63 12.20 -2.71
N THR A 571 52.55 10.92 -3.06
CA THR A 571 51.77 10.39 -4.19
C THR A 571 50.61 9.52 -3.71
N LEU A 572 49.49 9.59 -4.43
CA LEU A 572 48.26 8.86 -4.15
C LEU A 572 47.86 8.07 -5.40
N LYS A 573 47.90 6.74 -5.30
CA LYS A 573 47.27 5.82 -6.25
C LYS A 573 45.79 5.73 -5.87
N VAL A 574 44.90 6.25 -6.72
CA VAL A 574 43.45 6.10 -6.56
C VAL A 574 42.97 5.02 -7.51
N ARG A 575 42.30 4.00 -6.96
CA ARG A 575 41.70 2.89 -7.72
C ARG A 575 40.19 3.10 -7.80
N PHE A 576 39.72 3.68 -8.90
CA PHE A 576 38.29 3.84 -9.15
C PHE A 576 37.68 2.52 -9.63
N ILE A 577 36.54 2.14 -9.05
CA ILE A 577 35.78 0.94 -9.40
C ILE A 577 34.30 1.34 -9.58
N GLY A 578 33.79 1.16 -10.80
CA GLY A 578 32.38 1.35 -11.15
C GLY A 578 31.54 0.16 -10.67
N THR A 579 31.33 0.05 -9.36
CA THR A 579 30.50 -0.99 -8.72
C THR A 579 28.99 -0.75 -8.87
N ASN A 580 28.59 0.43 -9.35
CA ASN A 580 27.22 0.84 -9.61
C ASN A 580 26.68 0.24 -10.93
N ASN A 581 25.35 0.23 -11.08
CA ASN A 581 24.67 -0.30 -12.27
C ASN A 581 24.22 0.78 -13.28
N GLY A 582 23.85 1.99 -12.82
CA GLY A 582 23.13 2.96 -13.63
C GLY A 582 24.01 3.94 -14.43
N PHE A 583 24.75 4.79 -13.73
CA PHE A 583 25.37 5.98 -14.30
C PHE A 583 26.87 5.83 -14.61
N ILE A 584 27.33 6.56 -15.62
CA ILE A 584 28.75 6.88 -15.74
C ILE A 584 29.07 8.01 -14.74
N HIS A 585 30.14 7.82 -13.96
CA HIS A 585 30.63 8.80 -13.01
C HIS A 585 31.93 9.44 -13.54
N PRO A 586 31.91 10.67 -14.08
CA PRO A 586 33.12 11.42 -14.40
C PRO A 586 33.85 11.82 -13.11
N MET A 587 34.84 11.03 -12.68
CA MET A 587 35.59 11.27 -11.44
C MET A 587 36.70 12.28 -11.67
N HIS A 588 36.56 13.47 -11.08
CA HIS A 588 37.48 14.60 -11.16
C HIS A 588 38.33 14.71 -9.88
N ILE A 589 39.60 15.10 -9.99
CA ILE A 589 40.48 15.42 -8.84
C ILE A 589 41.04 16.84 -8.98
N HIS A 590 40.74 17.70 -8.00
CA HIS A 590 41.25 19.08 -7.95
C HIS A 590 42.78 19.11 -7.74
N GLY A 591 43.44 20.20 -8.15
CA GLY A 591 44.89 20.35 -8.01
C GLY A 591 45.73 19.45 -8.93
N GLY A 592 45.08 18.86 -9.94
CA GLY A 592 45.68 17.96 -10.93
C GLY A 592 46.72 18.60 -11.87
N PRO A 593 47.09 17.90 -12.95
CA PRO A 593 46.55 16.61 -13.38
C PRO A 593 47.03 15.43 -12.53
N PHE A 594 46.35 14.29 -12.67
CA PHE A 594 46.87 12.96 -12.35
C PHE A 594 47.30 12.24 -13.64
N GLU A 595 48.09 11.17 -13.50
CA GLU A 595 48.41 10.25 -14.61
C GLU A 595 47.50 9.02 -14.55
N VAL A 596 46.94 8.60 -15.68
CA VAL A 596 46.20 7.33 -15.78
C VAL A 596 47.19 6.20 -16.04
N VAL A 597 47.29 5.25 -15.10
CA VAL A 597 48.36 4.23 -15.06
C VAL A 597 47.88 2.81 -15.32
N ALA A 598 46.61 2.49 -15.04
CA ALA A 598 46.00 1.21 -15.38
C ALA A 598 44.52 1.37 -15.75
N ARG A 599 43.98 0.42 -16.50
CA ARG A 599 42.57 0.34 -16.85
C ARG A 599 42.09 -1.11 -16.80
N ASP A 600 40.93 -1.32 -16.19
CA ASP A 600 40.24 -2.61 -16.10
C ASP A 600 41.13 -3.74 -15.52
N GLY A 601 42.10 -3.37 -14.67
CA GLY A 601 43.10 -4.27 -14.06
C GLY A 601 44.45 -4.27 -14.79
N GLU A 602 44.50 -3.91 -16.07
CA GLU A 602 45.71 -3.98 -16.89
C GLU A 602 46.54 -2.69 -16.81
N THR A 603 47.82 -2.82 -16.45
CA THR A 603 48.77 -1.70 -16.40
C THR A 603 49.04 -1.14 -17.79
N ILE A 604 48.84 0.17 -17.95
CA ILE A 604 49.08 0.88 -19.20
C ILE A 604 50.61 1.06 -19.38
N PRO A 605 51.19 0.67 -20.54
CA PRO A 605 52.59 0.91 -20.86
C PRO A 605 52.95 2.39 -20.74
N GLU A 606 54.14 2.72 -20.23
CA GLU A 606 54.54 4.11 -19.94
C GLU A 606 54.37 5.07 -21.13
N SER A 607 54.63 4.59 -22.36
CA SER A 607 54.47 5.36 -23.60
C SER A 607 53.02 5.66 -24.00
N ALA A 608 52.04 5.02 -23.35
CA ALA A 608 50.60 5.17 -23.59
C ALA A 608 49.84 5.75 -22.37
N ARG A 609 50.53 5.99 -21.25
CA ARG A 609 49.97 6.72 -20.11
C ARG A 609 49.69 8.17 -20.50
N PHE A 610 48.68 8.77 -19.90
CA PHE A 610 48.26 10.12 -20.22
C PHE A 610 47.82 10.88 -18.97
N LEU A 611 47.98 12.19 -19.02
CA LEU A 611 47.53 13.10 -17.98
C LEU A 611 46.05 13.45 -18.18
N ALA A 612 45.30 13.43 -17.09
CA ALA A 612 43.92 13.89 -17.03
C ALA A 612 43.65 14.58 -15.69
N ASP A 613 42.56 15.35 -15.62
CA ASP A 613 41.98 15.79 -14.36
C ASP A 613 40.66 15.08 -14.04
N THR A 614 40.07 14.39 -15.02
CA THR A 614 38.76 13.74 -14.96
C THR A 614 38.76 12.47 -15.79
N VAL A 615 38.23 11.36 -15.26
CA VAL A 615 38.03 10.10 -16.00
C VAL A 615 36.59 9.62 -15.87
N ASN A 616 36.01 9.16 -16.98
CA ASN A 616 34.67 8.55 -16.97
C ASN A 616 34.78 7.11 -16.46
N VAL A 617 34.19 6.85 -15.28
CA VAL A 617 34.09 5.51 -14.69
C VAL A 617 32.66 5.03 -14.92
N GLY A 618 32.45 4.19 -15.93
CA GLY A 618 31.16 3.53 -16.17
C GLY A 618 30.96 2.26 -15.31
N PRO A 619 29.73 1.72 -15.26
CA PRO A 619 29.44 0.42 -14.68
C PRO A 619 30.43 -0.66 -15.14
N GLY A 620 31.01 -1.40 -14.20
CA GLY A 620 32.02 -2.42 -14.44
C GLY A 620 33.45 -1.92 -14.70
N GLN A 621 33.67 -0.64 -15.03
CA GLN A 621 35.00 -0.14 -15.39
C GLN A 621 35.90 0.09 -14.16
N ARG A 622 37.21 -0.08 -14.34
CA ARG A 622 38.23 0.29 -13.34
C ARG A 622 39.29 1.20 -13.94
N TYR A 623 39.73 2.18 -13.16
CA TYR A 623 40.85 3.04 -13.52
C TYR A 623 41.75 3.25 -12.30
N ASP A 624 43.03 2.96 -12.45
CA ASP A 624 44.04 3.35 -11.47
C ASP A 624 44.72 4.63 -11.97
N VAL A 625 44.78 5.64 -11.11
CA VAL A 625 45.43 6.93 -11.40
C VAL A 625 46.42 7.31 -10.31
N VAL A 626 47.52 7.97 -10.68
CA VAL A 626 48.51 8.50 -9.73
C VAL A 626 48.41 10.02 -9.69
N TRP A 627 48.04 10.55 -8.53
CA TRP A 627 47.99 11.98 -8.23
C TRP A 627 49.13 12.37 -7.29
N GLN A 628 49.64 13.60 -7.40
CA GLN A 628 50.74 14.09 -6.55
C GLN A 628 50.32 15.32 -5.75
N ALA A 629 50.62 15.32 -4.45
CA ALA A 629 50.39 16.42 -3.54
C ALA A 629 51.36 17.59 -3.81
N ARG A 630 51.01 18.49 -4.74
CA ARG A 630 51.92 19.57 -5.19
C ARG A 630 51.90 20.83 -4.32
N ARG A 631 50.81 21.07 -3.58
CA ARG A 631 50.61 22.26 -2.74
C ARG A 631 49.73 21.92 -1.52
N PRO A 632 49.97 22.56 -0.35
CA PRO A 632 49.13 22.36 0.82
C PRO A 632 47.73 22.95 0.59
N GLY A 633 46.74 22.38 1.27
CA GLY A 633 45.33 22.76 1.14
C GLY A 633 44.40 21.55 1.04
N LYS A 634 43.11 21.84 0.89
CA LYS A 634 42.07 20.82 0.70
C LYS A 634 41.72 20.73 -0.78
N TRP A 635 41.77 19.52 -1.31
CA TRP A 635 41.44 19.19 -2.69
C TRP A 635 40.29 18.18 -2.69
N LEU A 636 39.45 18.18 -3.72
CA LEU A 636 38.31 17.27 -3.83
C LEU A 636 38.60 16.18 -4.85
N ILE A 637 38.20 14.95 -4.53
CA ILE A 637 37.87 13.90 -5.50
C ILE A 637 36.34 13.87 -5.58
N HIS A 638 35.75 14.07 -6.76
CA HIS A 638 34.29 14.03 -6.89
C HIS A 638 33.77 13.62 -8.26
N CYS A 639 32.51 13.16 -8.32
CA CYS A 639 31.80 13.03 -9.59
C CYS A 639 31.47 14.42 -10.17
N HIS A 640 31.69 14.64 -11.45
CA HIS A 640 31.45 15.91 -12.14
C HIS A 640 30.02 16.04 -12.72
N ILE A 641 29.11 15.12 -12.38
CA ILE A 641 27.66 15.30 -12.60
C ILE A 641 27.08 15.90 -11.33
N GLY A 642 26.60 17.15 -11.40
CA GLY A 642 26.18 17.92 -10.22
C GLY A 642 25.06 17.27 -9.38
N HIS A 643 24.20 16.46 -9.99
CA HIS A 643 23.21 15.64 -9.25
C HIS A 643 23.87 14.67 -8.27
N HIS A 644 25.00 14.06 -8.67
CA HIS A 644 25.71 13.04 -7.91
C HIS A 644 26.58 13.61 -6.77
N THR A 645 26.69 14.94 -6.70
CA THR A 645 27.32 15.68 -5.60
C THR A 645 26.28 16.27 -4.63
N THR A 646 25.11 15.63 -4.53
CA THR A 646 24.03 16.02 -3.60
C THR A 646 23.55 14.82 -2.79
N ASN A 647 22.93 15.12 -1.65
CA ASN A 647 22.15 14.20 -0.84
C ASN A 647 20.68 14.51 -1.06
N ASN A 648 19.97 13.74 -1.88
CA ASN A 648 18.58 13.97 -2.28
C ASN A 648 18.33 15.40 -2.81
N ASN A 649 19.17 15.85 -3.75
CA ASN A 649 19.18 17.21 -4.32
C ASN A 649 19.52 18.35 -3.32
N VAL A 650 20.06 18.04 -2.14
CA VAL A 650 20.56 19.02 -1.17
C VAL A 650 22.08 18.92 -1.03
N GLU A 651 22.76 20.06 -1.00
CA GLU A 651 24.18 20.13 -0.63
C GLU A 651 24.33 20.40 0.87
N GLU A 652 25.18 19.61 1.54
CA GLU A 652 25.56 19.74 2.94
C GLU A 652 27.04 20.07 3.05
N LYS A 653 27.39 21.17 3.73
CA LYS A 653 28.77 21.66 3.87
C LYS A 653 29.49 21.94 2.52
N GLY A 654 28.72 22.26 1.48
CA GLY A 654 29.23 22.60 0.14
C GLY A 654 29.41 21.41 -0.80
N GLY A 655 28.65 20.33 -0.59
CA GLY A 655 28.69 19.15 -1.43
C GLY A 655 27.76 18.03 -0.93
N GLY A 656 27.93 16.82 -1.44
CA GLY A 656 27.12 15.66 -1.11
C GLY A 656 27.56 14.45 -1.91
N GLY A 657 26.90 13.31 -1.73
CA GLY A 657 27.05 12.15 -2.61
C GLY A 657 28.50 11.68 -2.81
N LEU A 658 28.91 11.56 -4.09
CA LEU A 658 30.24 11.10 -4.52
C LEU A 658 31.31 12.19 -4.37
N MET A 659 31.68 12.51 -3.12
CA MET A 659 32.78 13.44 -2.82
C MET A 659 33.68 12.90 -1.69
N VAL A 660 35.00 13.05 -1.85
CA VAL A 660 36.05 12.75 -0.85
C VAL A 660 37.01 13.94 -0.79
N VAL A 661 37.53 14.24 0.40
CA VAL A 661 38.50 15.32 0.62
C VAL A 661 39.92 14.74 0.74
N ILE A 662 40.86 15.31 -0.01
CA ILE A 662 42.30 15.18 0.23
C ILE A 662 42.73 16.40 1.04
N ASP A 663 43.31 16.20 2.22
CA ASP A 663 43.86 17.24 3.10
C ASP A 663 45.40 17.16 3.06
N VAL A 664 46.02 18.06 2.29
CA VAL A 664 47.48 18.13 2.11
C VAL A 664 48.07 19.12 3.09
N GLN A 665 48.91 18.61 3.98
CA GLN A 665 49.70 19.39 4.92
C GLN A 665 51.05 19.81 4.31
N PRO A 666 51.70 20.88 4.81
CA PRO A 666 52.98 21.37 4.30
C PRO A 666 54.13 20.36 4.32
#